data_AF-A0A7W5DSI6-F1
#
_entry.id   AF-A0A7W5DSI6-F1
#
_cell.length_a   1.000
_cell.length_b   1.000
_cell.length_c   1.000
_cell.angle_alpha   90.00
_cell.angle_beta   90.00
_cell.angle_gamma   90.00
#
_symmetry.space_group_name_H-M   'P 1'
#
loop_
_entity.id
_entity.type
_entity.pdbx_description
1 polymer ?
#
loop_
_entity_poly.entity_id
_entity_poly.type
_entity_poly.pdbx_seq_one_letter_code
_entity_poly.pdbx_strand_id
1 'polypeptide(L)'
;MNSLRINKNILRIIITLCVLPLALKASAWVGEPLPRLHVDGRYLKDPHGNIVNLHGFAQTYSPWFNEEGKYWTNYDVTGCLNYNKGLIDKILAAGWKMNFIRLHMDPYWSNTPGVSVSGESDISAFDFNRFKTYLDEVFIPMAEYAISKGLYVIMRPPGVCPDTIAVGDAYYKYLIKVWGYVAQQSALKNNPDVMFELANEPITILGTDGNYSSTSQASFDNLKKYFQAIVDTIRASADNILWVPGLGYQSQYQGYAVNPIEGDNIGYAVHMYPGWFNSGSGYAAFQAGWDAQVKPVANFAPIVVTEMDWAPAKYNSSWGKDITGIAGGAGFGANFKKITDASGNVSWLLFTTPDLLAKFDSTNVAKPGDTTFLNDPEACPWPCFHWFEDYAKVNYPRPDFQYQSHSDNGDGTYTNPLIFGDFPDPDVIRVGDTYYMVTTTMFIFPGATILKSHDLVNWEYCCNPLEKIENTPCYNLDGCNRYGHGQWASSLKYHNGTFYVLFTTLDEGSYLLTATNPAGPWVKKKLTGSFYDPGLFFDDDNKAYVVYGIDKLHIAQLDTAFNVVKDQAITYGTIESGIDNSGTEGSHLYKINGYYYIYSTTGGYYATQVAYRSASIFGPYDEKVVFNSDRIHQGALIQTQTGEWWTILFADKGAYGRFPTLQPVTWIDNWPIVGVNGSAVTTYTKPNVGNKEYLVTNLPTNDNFRNYQLGMQWGWNHNPDNSKWSLTERSGYLRLRTVSVVDSFMQARNTLTQRIFGYPSDLSHSYGTIKMSIAKMMEGDVAGLGVFQSPYAYIGVKVINGEKTLIEENNHVQTLGPVIADSVIYLRAIANYNTSQASFYYSLDNTTYTPFGTDLNMQYNLSIFTGNKFCIFNFATVQTGGYVDVDWFSTEKNFSEDEFYDNSFTGYSKDALTMDSLEIEGSNALELLTGSTSSLTVNALYADGHKEDISDGATYSNPHPEIAKIINGQVISEADGVDTITIGYQDALGDQKYADLYVTSSTFPLKNGLFNPSIYAQGTFNAGTHTLVTGQYGFGGWSYSAGVNLSGYKYLIAKLGADNNSGVSFRLFDEDNYWSDAAEYNFGNNRQVVVDIANAHKSNSGAALDPSHIYIAGFWSYGNSPIVIDTVFLSNSDSAAPISVVPDNKPNGNDIVDVYTIMGIRIRSQVKRSQATTGLPDGLYIVGRKKVFVINRN
;
A
#
# COMPACT_ATOMS: atom_id res chain seq x y z
N MET A 1 -25.13 -67.87 43.21
CA MET A 1 -24.09 -68.54 42.38
C MET A 1 -23.01 -67.49 42.16
N ASN A 2 -21.81 -67.63 42.70
CA ASN A 2 -20.74 -68.56 42.31
C ASN A 2 -20.31 -68.35 40.84
N SER A 3 -19.03 -68.08 40.50
CA SER A 3 -17.86 -67.58 41.26
C SER A 3 -16.64 -67.50 40.32
N LEU A 4 -15.58 -66.78 40.71
CA LEU A 4 -14.23 -66.72 40.07
C LEU A 4 -14.20 -66.05 38.68
N ARG A 5 -13.07 -65.59 38.14
CA ARG A 5 -11.85 -64.84 38.59
C ARG A 5 -10.91 -64.79 37.35
N ILE A 6 -9.79 -64.04 37.41
CA ILE A 6 -8.70 -63.99 36.38
C ILE A 6 -9.11 -63.15 35.13
N ASN A 7 -8.29 -62.23 34.58
CA ASN A 7 -6.96 -61.74 34.99
C ASN A 7 -6.81 -60.21 34.89
N LYS A 8 -6.00 -59.61 35.77
CA LYS A 8 -5.49 -58.24 35.60
C LYS A 8 -4.19 -58.28 34.80
N ASN A 9 -4.26 -58.10 33.47
CA ASN A 9 -3.08 -57.74 32.65
C ASN A 9 -3.37 -57.19 31.23
N ILE A 10 -4.62 -57.17 30.76
CA ILE A 10 -4.99 -56.65 29.42
C ILE A 10 -5.40 -55.16 29.50
N LEU A 11 -4.62 -54.36 30.22
CA LEU A 11 -4.86 -52.91 30.37
C LEU A 11 -3.54 -52.12 30.39
N ARG A 12 -2.62 -52.46 29.46
CA ARG A 12 -1.34 -51.75 29.25
C ARG A 12 -0.71 -51.88 27.86
N ILE A 13 -1.43 -52.43 26.86
CA ILE A 13 -0.91 -52.67 25.49
C ILE A 13 -1.91 -52.15 24.42
N ILE A 14 -2.76 -51.17 24.76
CA ILE A 14 -3.63 -50.46 23.79
C ILE A 14 -3.63 -48.95 24.08
N ILE A 15 -2.46 -48.39 24.44
CA ILE A 15 -2.21 -46.93 24.54
C ILE A 15 -0.79 -46.62 24.05
N THR A 16 -0.39 -47.14 22.89
CA THR A 16 0.90 -46.81 22.23
C THR A 16 0.85 -47.05 20.71
N LEU A 17 -0.18 -46.52 20.04
CA LEU A 17 -0.27 -46.45 18.57
C LEU A 17 -1.19 -45.28 18.20
N CYS A 18 -0.90 -44.63 17.07
CA CYS A 18 -1.64 -43.48 16.54
C CYS A 18 -1.65 -42.21 17.41
N VAL A 19 -0.51 -41.89 18.04
CA VAL A 19 -0.02 -40.49 18.02
C VAL A 19 1.25 -40.48 17.16
N LEU A 20 1.04 -40.49 15.85
CA LEU A 20 2.04 -39.96 14.93
C LEU A 20 1.88 -38.44 15.00
N PRO A 21 2.94 -37.65 15.29
CA PRO A 21 2.94 -36.29 14.79
C PRO A 21 2.81 -36.36 13.27
N LEU A 22 2.08 -35.41 12.67
CA LEU A 22 2.27 -35.08 11.26
C LEU A 22 3.63 -34.39 11.11
N ALA A 23 4.70 -35.18 11.28
CA ALA A 23 5.99 -34.82 10.76
C ALA A 23 5.79 -34.63 9.25
N LEU A 24 5.94 -33.37 8.82
CA LEU A 24 5.89 -33.01 7.41
C LEU A 24 6.78 -33.97 6.63
N LYS A 25 6.16 -34.83 5.84
CA LYS A 25 6.84 -35.55 4.76
C LYS A 25 7.06 -34.56 3.64
N ALA A 26 7.96 -33.61 3.88
CA ALA A 26 8.94 -33.34 2.86
C ALA A 26 9.57 -34.70 2.50
N SER A 27 9.19 -35.20 1.29
CA SER A 27 10.25 -36.54 -1.01
C SER A 27 11.53 -36.15 -1.89
N ALA A 28 11.51 -35.08 -2.72
CA ALA A 28 11.56 -35.13 -4.19
C ALA A 28 10.12 -35.23 -4.75
N TRP A 29 9.30 -34.23 -4.39
CA TRP A 29 7.85 -34.36 -4.29
C TRP A 29 7.19 -33.75 -5.52
N VAL A 30 6.94 -34.62 -6.51
CA VAL A 30 6.14 -34.28 -7.69
C VAL A 30 4.77 -33.78 -7.21
N GLY A 31 4.51 -32.49 -7.37
CA GLY A 31 3.33 -31.81 -6.83
C GLY A 31 3.60 -30.75 -5.75
N GLU A 32 4.85 -30.46 -5.40
CA GLU A 32 5.18 -29.17 -4.75
C GLU A 32 4.76 -27.99 -5.65
N PRO A 33 4.39 -26.84 -5.07
CA PRO A 33 4.09 -25.65 -5.84
C PRO A 33 5.36 -25.07 -6.47
N LEU A 34 5.22 -24.56 -7.70
CA LEU A 34 6.13 -23.58 -8.28
C LEU A 34 5.45 -22.21 -8.19
N PRO A 35 5.52 -21.51 -7.03
CA PRO A 35 5.03 -20.15 -6.93
C PRO A 35 5.85 -19.21 -7.81
N ARG A 36 5.25 -18.11 -8.27
CA ARG A 36 6.00 -17.15 -9.08
C ARG A 36 7.14 -16.52 -8.29
N LEU A 37 8.37 -16.83 -8.70
CA LEU A 37 9.55 -16.18 -8.15
C LEU A 37 9.85 -14.84 -8.82
N HIS A 38 10.41 -13.91 -8.04
CA HIS A 38 10.88 -12.60 -8.50
C HIS A 38 12.15 -12.18 -7.74
N VAL A 39 12.86 -11.18 -8.25
CA VAL A 39 13.99 -10.57 -7.54
C VAL A 39 13.52 -9.34 -6.76
N ASP A 40 13.80 -9.32 -5.46
CA ASP A 40 13.59 -8.18 -4.57
C ASP A 40 14.91 -7.84 -3.85
N GLY A 41 15.50 -6.71 -4.25
CA GLY A 41 16.85 -6.31 -3.87
C GLY A 41 17.84 -7.45 -4.09
N ARG A 42 18.52 -7.87 -3.03
CA ARG A 42 19.52 -8.95 -3.08
C ARG A 42 18.94 -10.36 -3.06
N TYR A 43 17.62 -10.55 -2.97
CA TYR A 43 17.01 -11.86 -2.75
C TYR A 43 16.17 -12.30 -3.95
N LEU A 44 16.11 -13.62 -4.15
CA LEU A 44 15.05 -14.28 -4.90
C LEU A 44 13.90 -14.54 -3.90
N LYS A 45 12.67 -14.23 -4.26
CA LYS A 45 11.49 -14.35 -3.37
C LYS A 45 10.28 -14.95 -4.05
N ASP A 46 9.41 -15.58 -3.26
CA ASP A 46 8.06 -16.00 -3.65
C ASP A 46 7.03 -14.86 -3.48
N PRO A 47 5.76 -15.01 -3.92
CA PRO A 47 4.74 -13.95 -3.89
C PRO A 47 4.41 -13.42 -2.48
N HIS A 48 4.68 -14.22 -1.44
CA HIS A 48 4.43 -13.85 -0.04
C HIS A 48 5.63 -13.16 0.61
N GLY A 49 6.71 -12.96 -0.15
CA GLY A 49 7.91 -12.24 0.27
C GLY A 49 8.95 -13.11 1.00
N ASN A 50 8.80 -14.43 1.02
CA ASN A 50 9.78 -15.33 1.66
C ASN A 50 11.04 -15.42 0.79
N ILE A 51 12.22 -15.50 1.43
CA ILE A 51 13.48 -15.72 0.72
C ILE A 51 13.52 -17.15 0.16
N VAL A 52 13.90 -17.30 -1.10
CA VAL A 52 14.03 -18.59 -1.79
C VAL A 52 15.47 -18.79 -2.24
N ASN A 53 16.06 -19.95 -1.91
CA ASN A 53 17.31 -20.42 -2.50
C ASN A 53 17.05 -21.73 -3.25
N LEU A 54 17.42 -21.78 -4.53
CA LEU A 54 17.18 -22.93 -5.39
C LEU A 54 18.38 -23.89 -5.34
N HIS A 55 18.08 -25.18 -5.26
CA HIS A 55 19.04 -26.27 -5.18
C HIS A 55 18.72 -27.36 -6.21
N GLY A 56 19.71 -27.78 -7.00
CA GLY A 56 19.44 -28.43 -8.28
C GLY A 56 20.57 -29.26 -8.86
N PHE A 57 20.43 -29.57 -10.15
CA PHE A 57 21.40 -30.29 -10.96
C PHE A 57 21.42 -29.75 -12.40
N ALA A 58 22.45 -30.09 -13.18
CA ALA A 58 22.54 -29.71 -14.60
C ALA A 58 22.29 -30.91 -15.51
N GLN A 59 21.66 -30.68 -16.66
CA GLN A 59 21.38 -31.70 -17.67
C GLN A 59 21.71 -31.19 -19.09
N THR A 60 22.60 -31.90 -19.76
CA THR A 60 23.02 -31.66 -21.14
C THR A 60 22.36 -32.69 -22.06
N TYR A 61 21.66 -32.20 -23.08
CA TYR A 61 20.79 -32.99 -23.96
C TYR A 61 21.55 -33.45 -25.20
N SER A 62 22.56 -34.29 -25.03
CA SER A 62 23.53 -34.63 -26.07
C SER A 62 23.96 -36.08 -25.95
N PRO A 63 24.03 -36.85 -27.06
CA PRO A 63 24.23 -38.28 -26.97
C PRO A 63 25.58 -38.62 -26.33
N TRP A 64 26.59 -37.78 -26.57
CA TRP A 64 27.95 -37.92 -26.04
C TRP A 64 28.00 -37.73 -24.52
N PHE A 65 27.29 -36.74 -23.98
CA PHE A 65 27.11 -36.54 -22.54
C PHE A 65 26.11 -37.53 -21.91
N ASN A 66 25.31 -38.25 -22.71
CA ASN A 66 24.27 -39.20 -22.27
C ASN A 66 24.74 -40.66 -22.42
N GLU A 67 25.80 -41.03 -21.70
CA GLU A 67 26.49 -42.34 -21.81
C GLU A 67 26.97 -42.66 -23.26
N GLU A 68 27.74 -41.75 -23.87
CA GLU A 68 28.50 -41.99 -25.13
C GLU A 68 27.67 -42.52 -26.32
N GLY A 69 26.43 -42.05 -26.47
CA GLY A 69 25.54 -42.41 -27.59
C GLY A 69 24.87 -43.78 -27.46
N LYS A 70 24.96 -44.42 -26.29
CA LYS A 70 24.43 -45.75 -25.99
C LYS A 70 22.91 -45.89 -26.16
N TYR A 71 22.14 -44.84 -25.89
CA TYR A 71 20.67 -44.88 -25.90
C TYR A 71 20.03 -44.24 -27.13
N TRP A 72 20.67 -43.22 -27.72
CA TRP A 72 20.16 -42.48 -28.86
C TRP A 72 21.32 -41.82 -29.63
N THR A 73 21.15 -41.64 -30.95
CA THR A 73 22.12 -41.01 -31.86
C THR A 73 21.37 -40.33 -33.03
N ASN A 74 22.09 -39.76 -34.00
CA ASN A 74 21.54 -39.32 -35.30
C ASN A 74 20.28 -38.44 -35.22
N TYR A 75 20.23 -37.51 -34.26
CA TYR A 75 19.11 -36.58 -34.03
C TYR A 75 17.78 -37.25 -33.67
N ASP A 76 17.81 -38.43 -33.04
CA ASP A 76 16.62 -39.06 -32.47
C ASP A 76 16.09 -38.29 -31.25
N VAL A 77 15.17 -37.35 -31.52
CA VAL A 77 14.39 -36.60 -30.53
C VAL A 77 13.64 -37.54 -29.59
N THR A 78 13.07 -38.65 -30.08
CA THR A 78 12.25 -39.55 -29.26
C THR A 78 13.12 -40.31 -28.26
N GLY A 79 14.28 -40.81 -28.69
CA GLY A 79 15.29 -41.41 -27.82
C GLY A 79 15.83 -40.41 -26.78
N CYS A 80 16.16 -39.18 -27.22
CA CYS A 80 16.62 -38.12 -26.33
C CYS A 80 15.60 -37.79 -25.23
N LEU A 81 14.34 -37.51 -25.60
CA LEU A 81 13.27 -37.17 -24.66
C LEU A 81 12.99 -38.34 -23.70
N ASN A 82 12.82 -39.56 -24.20
CA ASN A 82 12.52 -40.73 -23.36
C ASN A 82 13.64 -41.00 -22.34
N TYR A 83 14.91 -40.90 -22.76
CA TYR A 83 16.05 -41.08 -21.87
C TYR A 83 16.12 -39.97 -20.81
N ASN A 84 16.05 -38.70 -21.22
CA ASN A 84 16.25 -37.56 -20.33
C ASN A 84 15.08 -37.33 -19.36
N LYS A 85 13.83 -37.56 -19.78
CA LYS A 85 12.65 -37.58 -18.89
C LYS A 85 12.75 -38.71 -17.87
N GLY A 86 13.15 -39.90 -18.33
CA GLY A 86 13.42 -41.07 -17.49
C GLY A 86 14.69 -40.97 -16.62
N LEU A 87 15.48 -39.89 -16.70
CA LEU A 87 16.52 -39.55 -15.73
C LEU A 87 15.94 -38.71 -14.59
N ILE A 88 15.17 -37.67 -14.92
CA ILE A 88 14.48 -36.81 -13.94
C ILE A 88 13.61 -37.67 -13.00
N ASP A 89 12.81 -38.59 -13.56
CA ASP A 89 12.01 -39.54 -12.77
C ASP A 89 12.84 -40.36 -11.76
N LYS A 90 14.06 -40.79 -12.14
CA LYS A 90 14.92 -41.62 -11.29
C LYS A 90 15.66 -40.81 -10.23
N ILE A 91 16.07 -39.58 -10.54
CA ILE A 91 16.67 -38.65 -9.57
C ILE A 91 15.66 -38.35 -8.46
N LEU A 92 14.41 -38.07 -8.84
CA LEU A 92 13.34 -37.83 -7.89
C LEU A 92 12.97 -39.13 -7.12
N ALA A 93 12.92 -40.29 -7.79
CA ALA A 93 12.69 -41.57 -7.11
C ALA A 93 13.81 -42.00 -6.15
N ALA A 94 15.06 -41.55 -6.38
CA ALA A 94 16.17 -41.70 -5.44
C ALA A 94 16.09 -40.74 -4.23
N GLY A 95 15.12 -39.81 -4.24
CA GLY A 95 14.80 -38.94 -3.11
C GLY A 95 15.62 -37.66 -3.03
N TRP A 96 16.22 -37.18 -4.13
CA TRP A 96 16.97 -35.92 -4.16
C TRP A 96 16.07 -34.69 -4.01
N LYS A 97 16.32 -33.83 -3.00
CA LYS A 97 15.49 -32.63 -2.78
C LYS A 97 15.93 -31.46 -3.66
N MET A 98 15.77 -31.63 -4.97
CA MET A 98 16.08 -30.62 -5.97
C MET A 98 14.80 -29.90 -6.39
N ASN A 99 14.87 -28.58 -6.53
CA ASN A 99 13.77 -27.71 -6.97
C ASN A 99 14.12 -26.93 -8.26
N PHE A 100 15.31 -27.09 -8.84
CA PHE A 100 15.61 -26.58 -10.19
C PHE A 100 16.53 -27.48 -11.02
N ILE A 101 16.49 -27.28 -12.33
CA ILE A 101 17.36 -27.89 -13.33
C ILE A 101 18.02 -26.82 -14.19
N ARG A 102 19.33 -26.96 -14.45
CA ARG A 102 20.04 -26.18 -15.47
C ARG A 102 20.02 -26.93 -16.80
N LEU A 103 19.34 -26.36 -17.79
CA LEU A 103 19.10 -26.93 -19.11
C LEU A 103 20.14 -26.39 -20.10
N HIS A 104 21.08 -27.23 -20.54
CA HIS A 104 22.03 -26.87 -21.60
C HIS A 104 21.47 -27.22 -22.98
N MET A 105 21.24 -26.19 -23.80
CA MET A 105 20.78 -26.30 -25.19
C MET A 105 21.93 -26.73 -26.15
N ASP A 106 22.48 -27.92 -25.95
CA ASP A 106 23.74 -28.40 -26.55
C ASP A 106 23.91 -28.12 -28.08
N PRO A 107 25.09 -27.60 -28.52
CA PRO A 107 25.40 -27.33 -29.93
C PRO A 107 25.17 -28.48 -30.90
N TYR A 108 25.18 -29.73 -30.45
CA TYR A 108 24.85 -30.92 -31.24
C TYR A 108 23.62 -30.68 -32.12
N TRP A 109 22.54 -30.18 -31.52
CA TRP A 109 21.25 -29.94 -32.18
C TRP A 109 21.31 -28.77 -33.17
N SER A 110 21.85 -27.63 -32.73
CA SER A 110 21.83 -26.39 -33.51
C SER A 110 22.90 -26.32 -34.61
N ASN A 111 23.99 -27.08 -34.51
CA ASN A 111 25.04 -27.09 -35.52
C ASN A 111 24.64 -27.88 -36.78
N THR A 112 25.23 -27.46 -37.90
CA THR A 112 25.08 -28.08 -39.22
C THR A 112 25.80 -29.44 -39.24
N PRO A 113 25.10 -30.57 -39.48
CA PRO A 113 25.72 -31.89 -39.42
C PRO A 113 26.87 -32.05 -40.42
N GLY A 114 28.01 -32.56 -39.96
CA GLY A 114 29.21 -32.79 -40.78
C GLY A 114 30.12 -31.58 -40.96
N VAL A 115 29.78 -30.40 -40.43
CA VAL A 115 30.73 -29.29 -40.27
C VAL A 115 31.61 -29.55 -39.05
N SER A 116 32.94 -29.50 -39.24
CA SER A 116 33.89 -29.63 -38.12
C SER A 116 34.04 -28.28 -37.42
N VAL A 117 33.89 -28.29 -36.10
CA VAL A 117 34.17 -27.15 -35.21
C VAL A 117 35.42 -27.40 -34.37
N SER A 118 36.04 -26.35 -33.83
CA SER A 118 37.21 -26.46 -32.94
C SER A 118 36.86 -26.72 -31.46
N GLY A 119 35.61 -26.46 -31.05
CA GLY A 119 35.11 -26.67 -29.68
C GLY A 119 33.69 -26.11 -29.50
N GLU A 120 33.16 -26.13 -28.27
CA GLU A 120 31.82 -25.59 -27.96
C GLU A 120 31.70 -24.06 -28.10
N SER A 121 32.82 -23.33 -28.18
CA SER A 121 32.84 -21.87 -28.44
C SER A 121 32.86 -21.51 -29.92
N ASP A 122 33.02 -22.49 -30.82
CA ASP A 122 33.07 -22.28 -32.26
C ASP A 122 31.66 -22.33 -32.89
N ILE A 123 31.03 -21.16 -32.91
CA ILE A 123 29.70 -20.94 -33.51
C ILE A 123 29.68 -21.00 -35.05
N SER A 124 30.79 -21.33 -35.74
CA SER A 124 30.84 -21.31 -37.21
C SER A 124 29.90 -22.32 -37.89
N ALA A 125 29.52 -23.39 -37.19
CA ALA A 125 28.57 -24.40 -37.67
C ALA A 125 27.09 -24.09 -37.35
N PHE A 126 26.79 -23.06 -36.56
CA PHE A 126 25.45 -22.81 -36.00
C PHE A 126 24.41 -22.48 -37.09
N ASP A 127 23.40 -23.35 -37.24
CA ASP A 127 22.23 -23.13 -38.07
C ASP A 127 21.04 -22.69 -37.22
N PHE A 128 20.63 -21.44 -37.40
CA PHE A 128 19.50 -20.85 -36.68
C PHE A 128 18.15 -21.49 -37.01
N ASN A 129 17.98 -22.15 -38.17
CA ASN A 129 16.77 -22.91 -38.44
C ASN A 129 16.74 -24.22 -37.65
N ARG A 130 17.87 -24.94 -37.59
CA ARG A 130 18.00 -26.13 -36.73
C ARG A 130 17.84 -25.79 -35.25
N PHE A 131 18.39 -24.66 -34.80
CA PHE A 131 18.16 -24.17 -33.43
C PHE A 131 16.67 -24.03 -33.10
N LYS A 132 15.87 -23.37 -33.95
CA LYS A 132 14.42 -23.25 -33.73
C LYS A 132 13.74 -24.61 -33.68
N THR A 133 13.98 -25.48 -34.68
CA THR A 133 13.41 -26.83 -34.72
C THR A 133 13.64 -27.60 -33.42
N TYR A 134 14.84 -27.58 -32.84
CA TYR A 134 15.12 -28.33 -31.61
C TYR A 134 14.87 -27.54 -30.30
N LEU A 135 14.67 -26.22 -30.36
CA LEU A 135 14.01 -25.50 -29.27
C LEU A 135 12.58 -26.04 -29.11
N ASP A 136 11.85 -26.17 -30.22
CA ASP A 136 10.46 -26.63 -30.25
C ASP A 136 10.34 -28.16 -30.03
N GLU A 137 11.24 -28.97 -30.59
CA GLU A 137 11.18 -30.44 -30.52
C GLU A 137 11.88 -31.06 -29.30
N VAL A 138 12.87 -30.39 -28.69
CA VAL A 138 13.70 -30.96 -27.59
C VAL A 138 13.66 -30.10 -26.34
N PHE A 139 14.03 -28.82 -26.42
CA PHE A 139 14.30 -28.02 -25.22
C PHE A 139 13.01 -27.54 -24.51
N ILE A 140 12.01 -27.05 -25.24
CA ILE A 140 10.69 -26.73 -24.68
C ILE A 140 10.02 -27.98 -24.09
N PRO A 141 9.88 -29.12 -24.80
CA PRO A 141 9.31 -30.35 -24.24
C PRO A 141 10.07 -30.96 -23.06
N MET A 142 11.31 -30.53 -22.79
CA MET A 142 12.06 -30.89 -21.58
C MET A 142 11.89 -29.88 -20.44
N ALA A 143 11.80 -28.58 -20.76
CA ALA A 143 11.46 -27.54 -19.79
C ALA A 143 10.06 -27.78 -19.20
N GLU A 144 9.04 -27.94 -20.06
CA GLU A 144 7.67 -28.29 -19.67
C GLU A 144 7.62 -29.56 -18.80
N TYR A 145 8.48 -30.54 -19.09
CA TYR A 145 8.53 -31.78 -18.32
C TYR A 145 9.17 -31.57 -16.94
N ALA A 146 10.24 -30.79 -16.83
CA ALA A 146 10.84 -30.44 -15.55
C ALA A 146 9.86 -29.65 -14.67
N ILE A 147 9.16 -28.67 -15.26
CA ILE A 147 8.09 -27.91 -14.61
C ILE A 147 6.99 -28.85 -14.09
N SER A 148 6.56 -29.83 -14.89
CA SER A 148 5.58 -30.86 -14.49
C SER A 148 6.02 -31.79 -13.34
N LYS A 149 7.25 -31.63 -12.85
CA LYS A 149 7.85 -32.38 -11.73
C LYS A 149 8.19 -31.49 -10.52
N GLY A 150 7.89 -30.19 -10.56
CA GLY A 150 8.27 -29.24 -9.50
C GLY A 150 9.72 -28.77 -9.61
N LEU A 151 10.24 -28.56 -10.83
CA LEU A 151 11.58 -28.03 -11.07
C LEU A 151 11.54 -26.74 -11.91
N TYR A 152 12.03 -25.63 -11.35
CA TYR A 152 12.36 -24.42 -12.12
C TYR A 152 13.44 -24.73 -13.18
N VAL A 153 13.39 -24.04 -14.31
CA VAL A 153 14.29 -24.30 -15.45
C VAL A 153 15.17 -23.10 -15.73
N ILE A 154 16.47 -23.22 -15.45
CA ILE A 154 17.48 -22.26 -15.90
C ILE A 154 18.01 -22.71 -17.26
N MET A 155 17.54 -22.08 -18.34
CA MET A 155 18.02 -22.35 -19.70
C MET A 155 19.29 -21.53 -19.98
N ARG A 156 20.32 -22.15 -20.58
CA ARG A 156 21.52 -21.47 -21.08
C ARG A 156 21.67 -21.63 -22.60
N PRO A 157 22.39 -20.73 -23.31
CA PRO A 157 22.45 -20.76 -24.76
C PRO A 157 23.29 -21.96 -25.24
N PRO A 158 23.19 -22.34 -26.54
CA PRO A 158 24.06 -23.36 -27.10
C PRO A 158 25.53 -22.96 -27.02
N GLY A 159 26.37 -23.88 -26.53
CA GLY A 159 27.83 -23.76 -26.52
C GLY A 159 28.36 -22.90 -25.39
N VAL A 160 29.62 -22.47 -25.48
CA VAL A 160 30.29 -21.65 -24.45
C VAL A 160 30.87 -20.37 -25.05
N CYS A 161 31.28 -19.43 -24.21
CA CYS A 161 31.95 -18.21 -24.65
C CYS A 161 33.32 -18.53 -25.29
N PRO A 162 33.71 -17.76 -26.34
CA PRO A 162 35.12 -17.63 -26.69
C PRO A 162 35.93 -16.96 -25.57
N ASP A 163 37.21 -17.29 -25.45
CA ASP A 163 38.15 -16.75 -24.45
C ASP A 163 38.22 -15.20 -24.42
N THR A 164 38.00 -14.60 -25.59
CA THR A 164 38.03 -13.15 -25.83
C THR A 164 36.75 -12.73 -26.53
N ILE A 165 35.94 -11.89 -25.88
CA ILE A 165 34.73 -11.28 -26.44
C ILE A 165 34.85 -9.75 -26.58
N ALA A 166 34.04 -9.14 -27.44
CA ALA A 166 33.96 -7.69 -27.60
C ALA A 166 32.54 -7.23 -27.98
N VAL A 167 32.15 -6.04 -27.51
CA VAL A 167 30.85 -5.43 -27.87
C VAL A 167 30.76 -5.29 -29.39
N GLY A 168 29.74 -5.89 -29.99
CA GLY A 168 29.57 -5.86 -31.45
C GLY A 168 30.35 -6.91 -32.24
N ASP A 169 30.92 -7.94 -31.61
CA ASP A 169 31.60 -9.05 -32.32
C ASP A 169 30.61 -10.06 -32.97
N ALA A 170 31.04 -11.30 -33.24
CA ALA A 170 30.18 -12.37 -33.77
C ALA A 170 29.35 -13.07 -32.69
N TYR A 171 29.92 -13.31 -31.50
CA TYR A 171 29.27 -14.01 -30.40
C TYR A 171 28.21 -13.14 -29.70
N TYR A 172 28.47 -11.83 -29.60
CA TYR A 172 27.51 -10.80 -29.19
C TYR A 172 26.24 -10.82 -30.05
N LYS A 173 26.40 -10.81 -31.38
CA LYS A 173 25.28 -10.85 -32.34
C LYS A 173 24.56 -12.20 -32.31
N TYR A 174 25.29 -13.29 -32.06
CA TYR A 174 24.74 -14.62 -31.87
C TYR A 174 23.83 -14.70 -30.64
N LEU A 175 24.28 -14.22 -29.47
CA LEU A 175 23.48 -14.20 -28.25
C LEU A 175 22.21 -13.35 -28.38
N ILE A 176 22.33 -12.13 -28.94
CA ILE A 176 21.15 -11.27 -29.23
C ILE A 176 20.15 -11.99 -30.14
N LYS A 177 20.62 -12.71 -31.16
CA LYS A 177 19.78 -13.45 -32.11
C LYS A 177 19.12 -14.69 -31.48
N VAL A 178 19.81 -15.39 -30.58
CA VAL A 178 19.27 -16.54 -29.83
C VAL A 178 18.22 -16.05 -28.83
N TRP A 179 18.61 -15.13 -27.94
CA TRP A 179 17.73 -14.66 -26.86
C TRP A 179 16.52 -13.88 -27.36
N GLY A 180 16.67 -13.06 -28.40
CA GLY A 180 15.55 -12.38 -29.06
C GLY A 180 14.54 -13.32 -29.71
N TYR A 181 14.90 -14.59 -29.98
CA TYR A 181 13.93 -15.61 -30.40
C TYR A 181 13.34 -16.36 -29.19
N VAL A 182 14.17 -16.79 -28.24
CA VAL A 182 13.74 -17.55 -27.06
C VAL A 182 12.72 -16.76 -26.23
N ALA A 183 12.97 -15.46 -26.01
CA ALA A 183 12.08 -14.55 -25.27
C ALA A 183 10.75 -14.24 -25.98
N GLN A 184 10.52 -14.77 -27.19
CA GLN A 184 9.27 -14.62 -27.94
C GLN A 184 8.43 -15.91 -28.00
N GLN A 185 8.95 -17.05 -27.52
CA GLN A 185 8.22 -18.32 -27.56
C GLN A 185 7.18 -18.37 -26.44
N SER A 186 5.92 -18.66 -26.76
CA SER A 186 4.80 -18.60 -25.80
C SER A 186 4.92 -19.57 -24.62
N ALA A 187 5.66 -20.68 -24.76
CA ALA A 187 5.93 -21.60 -23.66
C ALA A 187 6.99 -21.09 -22.65
N LEU A 188 7.77 -20.06 -23.01
CA LEU A 188 8.93 -19.59 -22.25
C LEU A 188 8.80 -18.11 -21.82
N LYS A 189 8.29 -17.25 -22.71
CA LYS A 189 8.03 -15.83 -22.46
C LYS A 189 7.11 -15.65 -21.26
N ASN A 190 7.53 -14.85 -20.28
CA ASN A 190 6.78 -14.54 -19.05
C ASN A 190 6.42 -15.78 -18.19
N ASN A 191 6.88 -16.98 -18.56
CA ASN A 191 6.67 -18.19 -17.78
C ASN A 191 7.43 -18.07 -16.44
N PRO A 192 6.74 -18.08 -15.29
CA PRO A 192 7.35 -17.87 -13.97
C PRO A 192 8.38 -18.95 -13.61
N ASP A 193 8.26 -20.13 -14.23
CA ASP A 193 9.08 -21.29 -13.90
C ASP A 193 10.38 -21.35 -14.72
N VAL A 194 10.55 -20.44 -15.69
CA VAL A 194 11.66 -20.41 -16.65
C VAL A 194 12.52 -19.16 -16.45
N MET A 195 13.84 -19.37 -16.40
CA MET A 195 14.87 -18.36 -16.21
C MET A 195 15.98 -18.50 -17.26
N PHE A 196 16.70 -17.42 -17.56
CA PHE A 196 17.70 -17.40 -18.65
C PHE A 196 19.10 -17.05 -18.13
N GLU A 197 20.04 -17.99 -18.21
CA GLU A 197 21.47 -17.75 -17.97
C GLU A 197 22.12 -17.23 -19.27
N LEU A 198 22.54 -15.97 -19.31
CA LEU A 198 22.71 -15.26 -20.59
C LEU A 198 23.88 -15.76 -21.46
N ALA A 199 24.96 -16.27 -20.86
CA ALA A 199 26.08 -16.94 -21.53
C ALA A 199 26.91 -17.78 -20.55
N ASN A 200 27.72 -18.71 -21.06
CA ASN A 200 28.55 -19.63 -20.26
C ASN A 200 30.05 -19.31 -20.38
N GLU A 201 30.69 -18.98 -19.26
CA GLU A 201 32.12 -18.73 -19.05
C GLU A 201 32.82 -17.68 -19.94
N PRO A 202 32.39 -16.39 -19.95
CA PRO A 202 33.24 -15.32 -20.45
C PRO A 202 34.58 -15.30 -19.69
N ILE A 203 35.71 -15.37 -20.39
CA ILE A 203 37.04 -15.27 -19.76
C ILE A 203 37.50 -13.81 -19.75
N THR A 204 37.66 -13.19 -20.92
CA THR A 204 38.10 -11.78 -21.05
C THR A 204 37.24 -11.00 -22.04
N ILE A 205 37.07 -9.70 -21.79
CA ILE A 205 36.41 -8.77 -22.71
C ILE A 205 37.34 -7.62 -23.08
N LEU A 206 37.23 -7.13 -24.31
CA LEU A 206 37.90 -5.90 -24.76
C LEU A 206 37.33 -4.69 -24.00
N GLY A 207 38.12 -4.11 -23.10
CA GLY A 207 37.75 -2.98 -22.27
C GLY A 207 37.68 -1.63 -23.01
N THR A 208 37.15 -0.62 -22.33
CA THR A 208 37.11 0.78 -22.80
C THR A 208 38.50 1.40 -23.01
N ASP A 209 39.54 0.79 -22.44
CA ASP A 209 40.95 1.12 -22.59
C ASP A 209 41.63 0.42 -23.78
N GLY A 210 40.93 -0.48 -24.47
CA GLY A 210 41.44 -1.26 -25.60
C GLY A 210 42.23 -2.52 -25.23
N ASN A 211 42.24 -2.94 -23.95
CA ASN A 211 42.90 -4.16 -23.50
C ASN A 211 41.89 -5.28 -23.23
N TYR A 212 42.27 -6.54 -23.44
CA TYR A 212 41.51 -7.68 -22.95
C TYR A 212 41.84 -7.94 -21.48
N SER A 213 40.84 -7.97 -20.61
CA SER A 213 41.00 -8.34 -19.19
C SER A 213 39.78 -9.06 -18.64
N SER A 214 39.98 -9.75 -17.51
CA SER A 214 38.94 -10.36 -16.69
C SER A 214 38.64 -9.59 -15.40
N THR A 215 39.42 -8.56 -15.07
CA THR A 215 39.41 -7.91 -13.73
C THR A 215 39.44 -6.38 -13.75
N SER A 216 39.71 -5.71 -14.89
CA SER A 216 39.75 -4.25 -14.95
C SER A 216 38.34 -3.63 -15.02
N GLN A 217 38.12 -2.47 -14.38
CA GLN A 217 36.84 -1.77 -14.48
C GLN A 217 36.49 -1.43 -15.94
N ALA A 218 37.49 -1.04 -16.74
CA ALA A 218 37.34 -0.80 -18.18
C ALA A 218 36.74 -2.00 -18.94
N SER A 219 37.02 -3.23 -18.49
CA SER A 219 36.39 -4.45 -19.00
C SER A 219 34.95 -4.60 -18.52
N PHE A 220 34.68 -4.41 -17.22
CA PHE A 220 33.31 -4.44 -16.68
C PHE A 220 32.40 -3.35 -17.28
N ASP A 221 32.91 -2.16 -17.59
CA ASP A 221 32.16 -1.09 -18.25
C ASP A 221 31.72 -1.45 -19.68
N ASN A 222 32.44 -2.34 -20.36
CA ASN A 222 32.02 -2.94 -21.63
C ASN A 222 31.21 -4.22 -21.43
N LEU A 223 31.42 -4.97 -20.36
CA LEU A 223 30.63 -6.15 -19.98
C LEU A 223 29.17 -5.79 -19.67
N LYS A 224 28.98 -4.70 -18.91
CA LYS A 224 27.69 -4.02 -18.71
C LYS A 224 27.01 -3.72 -20.05
N LYS A 225 27.67 -3.04 -20.99
CA LYS A 225 27.10 -2.73 -22.31
C LYS A 225 26.77 -3.99 -23.12
N TYR A 226 27.63 -5.01 -23.03
CA TYR A 226 27.49 -6.28 -23.71
C TYR A 226 26.22 -7.02 -23.25
N PHE A 227 26.04 -7.18 -21.93
CA PHE A 227 24.90 -7.92 -21.39
C PHE A 227 23.63 -7.07 -21.23
N GLN A 228 23.73 -5.76 -21.02
CA GLN A 228 22.55 -4.87 -21.04
C GLN A 228 21.83 -4.96 -22.38
N ALA A 229 22.54 -4.93 -23.51
CA ALA A 229 21.91 -5.08 -24.82
C ALA A 229 21.19 -6.44 -25.01
N ILE A 230 21.61 -7.49 -24.31
CA ILE A 230 20.95 -8.81 -24.30
C ILE A 230 19.73 -8.78 -23.36
N VAL A 231 19.84 -8.16 -22.17
CA VAL A 231 18.73 -7.91 -21.24
C VAL A 231 17.64 -7.08 -21.91
N ASP A 232 17.99 -5.97 -22.57
CA ASP A 232 17.08 -5.10 -23.30
C ASP A 232 16.38 -5.86 -24.45
N THR A 233 17.13 -6.73 -25.16
CA THR A 233 16.58 -7.60 -26.21
C THR A 233 15.54 -8.58 -25.66
N ILE A 234 15.73 -9.11 -24.45
CA ILE A 234 14.77 -9.99 -23.78
C ILE A 234 13.59 -9.19 -23.23
N ARG A 235 13.84 -8.08 -22.52
CA ARG A 235 12.81 -7.20 -21.91
C ARG A 235 11.92 -6.49 -22.93
N ALA A 236 12.34 -6.42 -24.19
CA ALA A 236 11.47 -6.05 -25.32
C ALA A 236 10.38 -7.10 -25.65
N SER A 237 10.34 -8.25 -24.95
CA SER A 237 9.30 -9.27 -25.12
C SER A 237 8.93 -10.03 -23.83
N ALA A 238 9.81 -10.16 -22.84
CA ALA A 238 9.61 -11.02 -21.67
C ALA A 238 10.26 -10.54 -20.35
N ASP A 239 9.60 -10.85 -19.22
CA ASP A 239 10.02 -10.50 -17.85
C ASP A 239 10.62 -11.67 -17.04
N ASN A 240 11.06 -12.76 -17.71
CA ASN A 240 11.74 -13.88 -17.06
C ASN A 240 12.97 -13.43 -16.25
N ILE A 241 13.33 -14.15 -15.18
CA ILE A 241 14.54 -13.89 -14.39
C ILE A 241 15.79 -14.16 -15.23
N LEU A 242 16.72 -13.21 -15.24
CA LEU A 242 17.95 -13.25 -16.03
C LEU A 242 19.17 -13.40 -15.13
N TRP A 243 19.98 -14.43 -15.38
CA TRP A 243 21.21 -14.69 -14.66
C TRP A 243 22.41 -14.26 -15.49
N VAL A 244 23.04 -13.16 -15.08
CA VAL A 244 24.12 -12.48 -15.81
C VAL A 244 25.47 -13.10 -15.44
N PRO A 245 26.32 -13.47 -16.42
CA PRO A 245 27.64 -14.04 -16.14
C PRO A 245 28.68 -12.95 -15.82
N GLY A 246 29.71 -13.35 -15.08
CA GLY A 246 30.93 -12.57 -14.82
C GLY A 246 32.05 -12.90 -15.81
N LEU A 247 33.25 -12.42 -15.49
CA LEU A 247 34.48 -12.68 -16.25
C LEU A 247 35.34 -13.76 -15.59
N GLY A 248 36.41 -14.17 -16.29
CA GLY A 248 37.37 -15.15 -15.79
C GLY A 248 36.74 -16.51 -15.51
N TYR A 249 36.00 -17.08 -16.46
CA TYR A 249 35.19 -18.29 -16.29
C TYR A 249 34.12 -18.12 -15.20
N GLN A 250 33.31 -17.05 -15.26
CA GLN A 250 32.28 -16.79 -14.25
C GLN A 250 32.80 -16.80 -12.79
N SER A 251 33.99 -16.21 -12.57
CA SER A 251 34.57 -16.04 -11.23
C SER A 251 34.71 -14.58 -10.78
N GLN A 252 34.69 -13.61 -11.71
CA GLN A 252 34.91 -12.18 -11.43
C GLN A 252 33.63 -11.35 -11.66
N TYR A 253 33.14 -10.66 -10.64
CA TYR A 253 31.92 -9.83 -10.68
C TYR A 253 32.12 -8.42 -10.12
N GLN A 254 33.26 -8.16 -9.48
CA GLN A 254 33.51 -6.98 -8.66
C GLN A 254 33.24 -5.63 -9.35
N GLY A 255 33.45 -5.51 -10.68
CA GLY A 255 33.20 -4.26 -11.40
C GLY A 255 31.72 -3.97 -11.70
N TYR A 256 30.83 -4.96 -11.59
CA TYR A 256 29.37 -4.71 -11.63
C TYR A 256 28.89 -3.94 -10.39
N ALA A 257 29.62 -3.95 -9.27
CA ALA A 257 29.26 -3.11 -8.10
C ALA A 257 29.54 -1.60 -8.31
N VAL A 258 30.27 -1.25 -9.37
CA VAL A 258 30.44 0.15 -9.83
C VAL A 258 29.42 0.51 -10.91
N ASN A 259 28.98 -0.48 -11.70
CA ASN A 259 28.17 -0.30 -12.90
C ASN A 259 27.27 -1.54 -13.13
N PRO A 260 26.19 -1.69 -12.34
CA PRO A 260 25.35 -2.90 -12.35
C PRO A 260 24.48 -2.96 -13.60
N ILE A 261 24.01 -4.16 -13.97
CA ILE A 261 22.92 -4.31 -14.96
C ILE A 261 21.66 -3.61 -14.43
N GLU A 262 20.91 -2.97 -15.33
CA GLU A 262 19.68 -2.22 -15.05
C GLU A 262 18.46 -3.00 -15.54
N GLY A 263 17.34 -2.85 -14.82
CA GLY A 263 16.07 -3.55 -15.06
C GLY A 263 15.71 -4.53 -13.94
N ASP A 264 14.45 -4.96 -13.95
CA ASP A 264 13.88 -5.87 -12.94
C ASP A 264 14.26 -7.34 -13.21
N ASN A 265 14.11 -8.19 -12.19
CA ASN A 265 14.33 -9.64 -12.29
C ASN A 265 15.74 -10.03 -12.80
N ILE A 266 16.79 -9.39 -12.24
CA ILE A 266 18.21 -9.62 -12.57
C ILE A 266 18.96 -10.27 -11.39
N GLY A 267 19.66 -11.36 -11.65
CA GLY A 267 20.64 -11.98 -10.75
C GLY A 267 21.95 -12.29 -11.48
N TYR A 268 22.91 -12.93 -10.79
CA TYR A 268 24.21 -13.29 -11.39
C TYR A 268 24.50 -14.79 -11.32
N ALA A 269 24.93 -15.37 -12.46
CA ALA A 269 25.34 -16.78 -12.57
C ALA A 269 26.85 -16.93 -12.33
N VAL A 270 27.26 -17.76 -11.39
CA VAL A 270 28.63 -17.93 -10.87
C VAL A 270 29.11 -19.38 -11.04
N HIS A 271 30.39 -19.59 -11.36
CA HIS A 271 31.01 -20.92 -11.40
C HIS A 271 32.01 -21.06 -10.23
N MET A 272 32.02 -22.21 -9.56
CA MET A 272 32.83 -22.42 -8.34
C MET A 272 33.46 -23.81 -8.26
N TYR A 273 34.76 -23.89 -8.53
CA TYR A 273 35.55 -25.11 -8.41
C TYR A 273 36.66 -25.02 -7.36
N PRO A 274 37.10 -26.16 -6.76
CA PRO A 274 38.24 -26.20 -5.87
C PRO A 274 39.51 -25.58 -6.47
N GLY A 275 40.20 -24.76 -5.67
CA GLY A 275 41.35 -23.94 -6.09
C GLY A 275 40.96 -22.53 -6.54
N TRP A 276 39.79 -22.33 -7.15
CA TRP A 276 39.28 -20.98 -7.46
C TRP A 276 38.94 -20.23 -6.16
N PHE A 277 38.92 -18.89 -6.21
CA PHE A 277 38.74 -18.04 -5.01
C PHE A 277 39.76 -18.31 -3.89
N ASN A 278 40.91 -18.94 -4.20
CA ASN A 278 41.88 -19.49 -3.24
C ASN A 278 41.31 -20.60 -2.31
N SER A 279 40.21 -21.25 -2.68
CA SER A 279 39.49 -22.22 -1.84
C SER A 279 40.34 -23.39 -1.33
N GLY A 280 41.29 -23.88 -2.15
CA GLY A 280 42.25 -24.92 -1.77
C GLY A 280 43.26 -24.50 -0.68
N SER A 281 43.25 -23.23 -0.24
CA SER A 281 44.03 -22.73 0.91
C SER A 281 43.21 -22.64 2.21
N GLY A 282 42.01 -23.24 2.25
CA GLY A 282 41.14 -23.30 3.43
C GLY A 282 40.29 -22.05 3.65
N TYR A 283 39.41 -22.13 4.66
CA TYR A 283 38.29 -21.19 4.84
C TYR A 283 38.63 -19.69 4.72
N ALA A 284 39.68 -19.23 5.40
CA ALA A 284 40.01 -17.80 5.44
C ALA A 284 40.43 -17.24 4.06
N ALA A 285 41.13 -18.05 3.26
CA ALA A 285 41.51 -17.69 1.90
C ALA A 285 40.31 -17.74 0.95
N PHE A 286 39.45 -18.74 1.10
CA PHE A 286 38.20 -18.87 0.34
C PHE A 286 37.25 -17.69 0.60
N GLN A 287 37.01 -17.35 1.86
CA GLN A 287 36.17 -16.22 2.26
C GLN A 287 36.73 -14.90 1.69
N ALA A 288 38.05 -14.69 1.72
CA ALA A 288 38.68 -13.50 1.13
C ALA A 288 38.54 -13.45 -0.41
N GLY A 289 38.58 -14.60 -1.09
CA GLY A 289 38.30 -14.68 -2.52
C GLY A 289 36.85 -14.35 -2.86
N TRP A 290 35.88 -14.93 -2.14
CA TRP A 290 34.45 -14.61 -2.28
C TRP A 290 34.17 -13.13 -1.99
N ASP A 291 34.69 -12.61 -0.89
CA ASP A 291 34.53 -11.21 -0.46
C ASP A 291 35.07 -10.22 -1.49
N ALA A 292 36.14 -10.56 -2.20
CA ALA A 292 36.74 -9.72 -3.23
C ALA A 292 36.06 -9.83 -4.61
N GLN A 293 35.44 -10.97 -4.94
CA GLN A 293 35.09 -11.31 -6.33
C GLN A 293 33.59 -11.50 -6.60
N VAL A 294 32.79 -11.99 -5.62
CA VAL A 294 31.36 -12.28 -5.79
C VAL A 294 30.48 -11.48 -4.82
N LYS A 295 30.91 -11.32 -3.57
CA LYS A 295 30.22 -10.51 -2.56
C LYS A 295 29.82 -9.09 -3.00
N PRO A 296 30.60 -8.37 -3.86
CA PRO A 296 30.20 -7.06 -4.35
C PRO A 296 28.85 -7.08 -5.09
N VAL A 297 28.53 -8.14 -5.85
CA VAL A 297 27.20 -8.31 -6.47
C VAL A 297 26.20 -8.99 -5.56
N ALA A 298 26.64 -9.99 -4.77
CA ALA A 298 25.75 -10.68 -3.83
C ALA A 298 25.16 -9.74 -2.76
N ASN A 299 25.77 -8.57 -2.52
CA ASN A 299 25.22 -7.56 -1.62
C ASN A 299 23.96 -6.86 -2.15
N PHE A 300 23.70 -6.84 -3.47
CA PHE A 300 22.57 -6.12 -4.07
C PHE A 300 21.72 -6.95 -5.05
N ALA A 301 22.14 -8.16 -5.43
CA ALA A 301 21.42 -9.06 -6.32
C ALA A 301 21.56 -10.53 -5.86
N PRO A 302 20.60 -11.42 -6.18
CA PRO A 302 20.72 -12.84 -5.89
C PRO A 302 21.75 -13.53 -6.79
N ILE A 303 22.30 -14.63 -6.28
CA ILE A 303 23.32 -15.44 -6.96
C ILE A 303 22.77 -16.82 -7.25
N VAL A 304 23.13 -17.38 -8.41
CA VAL A 304 23.05 -18.81 -8.69
C VAL A 304 24.43 -19.36 -9.04
N VAL A 305 24.87 -20.41 -8.36
CA VAL A 305 26.07 -21.16 -8.76
C VAL A 305 25.65 -22.22 -9.76
N THR A 306 25.95 -21.99 -11.04
CA THR A 306 25.49 -22.81 -12.17
C THR A 306 26.44 -23.94 -12.56
N GLU A 307 27.69 -23.90 -12.09
CA GLU A 307 28.62 -25.04 -12.14
C GLU A 307 29.47 -25.12 -10.86
N MET A 308 29.42 -26.27 -10.19
CA MET A 308 30.23 -26.62 -9.03
C MET A 308 30.20 -28.14 -8.80
N ASP A 309 31.35 -28.74 -8.53
CA ASP A 309 31.48 -30.09 -7.98
C ASP A 309 32.79 -30.27 -7.19
N TRP A 310 32.91 -31.38 -6.43
CA TRP A 310 34.19 -31.81 -5.85
C TRP A 310 34.23 -33.32 -5.58
N ALA A 311 35.38 -33.96 -5.77
CA ALA A 311 35.63 -35.30 -5.23
C ALA A 311 37.10 -35.54 -4.89
N PRO A 312 37.40 -36.43 -3.92
CA PRO A 312 38.73 -36.95 -3.69
C PRO A 312 39.30 -37.51 -5.00
N ALA A 313 40.52 -37.10 -5.37
CA ALA A 313 41.11 -37.32 -6.69
C ALA A 313 41.14 -38.80 -7.15
N LYS A 314 41.05 -39.76 -6.20
CA LYS A 314 40.91 -41.20 -6.44
C LYS A 314 39.73 -41.60 -7.36
N TYR A 315 38.65 -40.82 -7.41
CA TYR A 315 37.45 -41.21 -8.17
C TYR A 315 37.48 -40.80 -9.65
N ASN A 316 38.09 -39.66 -9.95
CA ASN A 316 38.08 -39.00 -11.25
C ASN A 316 36.69 -38.69 -11.88
N SER A 317 35.58 -39.01 -11.20
CA SER A 317 34.18 -38.78 -11.65
C SER A 317 33.66 -37.34 -11.48
N SER A 318 34.56 -36.39 -11.24
CA SER A 318 34.26 -35.00 -10.87
C SER A 318 35.38 -34.08 -11.38
N TRP A 319 35.07 -32.84 -11.75
CA TRP A 319 36.05 -31.84 -12.21
C TRP A 319 36.87 -31.31 -11.04
N GLY A 320 36.22 -30.88 -9.97
CA GLY A 320 36.84 -30.44 -8.72
C GLY A 320 37.57 -31.57 -7.99
N LYS A 321 38.84 -31.34 -7.61
CA LYS A 321 39.72 -32.35 -6.98
C LYS A 321 40.04 -31.99 -5.52
N ASP A 322 39.04 -32.00 -4.65
CA ASP A 322 39.16 -31.70 -3.22
C ASP A 322 38.11 -32.50 -2.41
N ILE A 323 38.09 -32.33 -1.09
CA ILE A 323 37.24 -33.06 -0.13
C ILE A 323 36.11 -32.17 0.42
N THR A 324 35.14 -32.77 1.10
CA THR A 324 34.08 -32.06 1.82
C THR A 324 34.67 -31.33 3.03
N GLY A 325 35.42 -32.05 3.86
CA GLY A 325 36.15 -31.51 5.00
C GLY A 325 35.28 -30.90 6.10
N ILE A 326 35.76 -29.80 6.71
CA ILE A 326 35.19 -29.22 7.93
C ILE A 326 34.92 -27.72 7.73
N ALA A 327 33.70 -27.28 8.03
CA ALA A 327 33.27 -25.89 7.89
C ALA A 327 34.08 -24.94 8.79
N GLY A 328 34.82 -24.02 8.18
CA GLY A 328 35.79 -23.15 8.86
C GLY A 328 37.23 -23.71 8.91
N GLY A 329 37.47 -24.91 8.36
CA GLY A 329 38.76 -25.61 8.39
C GLY A 329 39.28 -25.91 6.98
N ALA A 330 39.71 -27.16 6.75
CA ALA A 330 40.18 -27.68 5.47
C ALA A 330 39.04 -28.34 4.66
N GLY A 331 39.26 -28.50 3.35
CA GLY A 331 38.27 -29.01 2.38
C GLY A 331 37.48 -27.91 1.68
N PHE A 332 36.95 -28.22 0.51
CA PHE A 332 36.16 -27.29 -0.30
C PHE A 332 34.70 -27.27 0.16
N GLY A 333 34.02 -28.41 0.15
CA GLY A 333 32.55 -28.49 0.22
C GLY A 333 31.94 -27.84 1.46
N ALA A 334 32.44 -28.16 2.65
CA ALA A 334 31.93 -27.61 3.90
C ALA A 334 32.28 -26.13 4.10
N ASN A 335 33.32 -25.62 3.42
CA ASN A 335 33.65 -24.21 3.40
C ASN A 335 32.81 -23.44 2.38
N PHE A 336 32.55 -24.01 1.21
CA PHE A 336 31.60 -23.49 0.22
C PHE A 336 30.22 -23.32 0.87
N LYS A 337 29.65 -24.39 1.46
CA LYS A 337 28.34 -24.32 2.14
C LYS A 337 28.30 -23.22 3.21
N LYS A 338 29.36 -23.09 4.01
CA LYS A 338 29.47 -22.05 5.04
C LYS A 338 29.47 -20.62 4.46
N ILE A 339 30.09 -20.42 3.30
CA ILE A 339 30.12 -19.12 2.61
C ILE A 339 28.75 -18.80 2.00
N THR A 340 28.09 -19.77 1.36
CA THR A 340 26.76 -19.58 0.76
C THR A 340 25.69 -19.35 1.83
N ASP A 341 25.68 -20.17 2.90
CA ASP A 341 24.78 -20.01 4.04
C ASP A 341 24.93 -18.62 4.68
N ALA A 342 26.17 -18.13 4.84
CA ALA A 342 26.45 -16.81 5.40
C ALA A 342 26.15 -15.63 4.45
N SER A 343 25.89 -15.89 3.16
CA SER A 343 25.40 -14.89 2.20
C SER A 343 23.87 -14.84 2.15
N GLY A 344 23.19 -15.96 2.42
CA GLY A 344 21.73 -16.07 2.54
C GLY A 344 20.94 -16.00 1.21
N ASN A 345 21.61 -15.68 0.09
CA ASN A 345 21.01 -15.41 -1.22
C ASN A 345 21.74 -16.11 -2.37
N VAL A 346 22.21 -17.34 -2.13
CA VAL A 346 22.96 -18.14 -3.10
C VAL A 346 22.24 -19.45 -3.37
N SER A 347 21.54 -19.49 -4.49
CA SER A 347 21.09 -20.73 -5.13
C SER A 347 22.29 -21.49 -5.69
N TRP A 348 22.27 -22.82 -5.74
CA TRP A 348 23.39 -23.59 -6.32
C TRP A 348 23.01 -25.03 -6.71
N LEU A 349 23.63 -25.54 -7.78
CA LEU A 349 23.44 -26.93 -8.24
C LEU A 349 24.66 -27.83 -7.98
N LEU A 350 24.42 -29.13 -8.03
CA LEU A 350 25.44 -30.17 -8.11
C LEU A 350 25.74 -30.49 -9.59
N PHE A 351 26.93 -30.14 -10.08
CA PHE A 351 27.34 -30.34 -11.47
C PHE A 351 27.94 -31.74 -11.69
N THR A 352 27.09 -32.77 -11.56
CA THR A 352 27.42 -34.18 -11.73
C THR A 352 26.52 -34.79 -12.81
N THR A 353 26.98 -35.83 -13.52
CA THR A 353 26.18 -36.43 -14.59
C THR A 353 24.84 -37.01 -14.03
N PRO A 354 23.68 -36.65 -14.63
CA PRO A 354 22.37 -37.08 -14.11
C PRO A 354 22.19 -38.60 -13.97
N ASP A 355 22.91 -39.39 -14.77
CA ASP A 355 22.85 -40.85 -14.68
C ASP A 355 23.46 -41.40 -13.37
N LEU A 356 24.41 -40.68 -12.76
CA LEU A 356 24.98 -41.02 -11.45
C LEU A 356 24.04 -40.59 -10.31
N LEU A 357 23.41 -39.42 -10.42
CA LEU A 357 22.38 -38.97 -9.47
C LEU A 357 21.18 -39.93 -9.44
N ALA A 358 20.78 -40.43 -10.61
CA ALA A 358 19.75 -41.47 -10.80
C ALA A 358 20.14 -42.88 -10.27
N LYS A 359 21.37 -43.07 -9.78
CA LYS A 359 21.89 -44.31 -9.18
C LYS A 359 22.19 -44.14 -7.67
N PHE A 360 21.87 -42.99 -7.09
CA PHE A 360 22.14 -42.70 -5.68
C PHE A 360 21.26 -43.54 -4.74
N ASP A 361 21.82 -43.96 -3.60
CA ASP A 361 21.13 -44.73 -2.55
C ASP A 361 21.53 -44.16 -1.18
N SER A 362 20.63 -43.39 -0.58
CA SER A 362 20.80 -42.74 0.73
C SER A 362 20.93 -43.73 1.90
N THR A 363 20.65 -45.01 1.69
CA THR A 363 20.83 -46.05 2.72
C THR A 363 22.24 -46.66 2.72
N ASN A 364 23.00 -46.51 1.62
CA ASN A 364 24.24 -47.22 1.39
C ASN A 364 25.51 -46.45 1.80
N VAL A 365 25.54 -45.94 3.04
CA VAL A 365 26.68 -45.23 3.64
C VAL A 365 27.99 -46.01 3.41
N ALA A 366 29.05 -45.32 2.95
CA ALA A 366 30.36 -45.92 2.72
C ALA A 366 30.89 -46.69 3.95
N LYS A 367 31.23 -47.96 3.73
CA LYS A 367 31.92 -48.82 4.70
C LYS A 367 33.41 -48.87 4.39
N PRO A 368 34.30 -49.07 5.38
CA PRO A 368 35.74 -49.17 5.13
C PRO A 368 36.07 -50.27 4.10
N GLY A 369 36.56 -49.86 2.92
CA GLY A 369 36.89 -50.74 1.81
C GLY A 369 35.89 -50.77 0.64
N ASP A 370 34.73 -50.13 0.77
CA ASP A 370 33.63 -50.13 -0.21
C ASP A 370 33.15 -48.69 -0.52
N THR A 371 34.12 -47.79 -0.74
CA THR A 371 33.89 -46.35 -0.96
C THR A 371 33.81 -46.05 -2.45
N THR A 372 32.69 -45.48 -2.89
CA THR A 372 32.43 -45.02 -4.27
C THR A 372 32.18 -43.51 -4.29
N PHE A 373 32.20 -42.90 -5.47
CA PHE A 373 31.88 -41.48 -5.64
C PHE A 373 30.48 -41.10 -5.10
N LEU A 374 29.52 -42.02 -5.10
CA LEU A 374 28.14 -41.75 -4.64
C LEU A 374 27.93 -41.91 -3.13
N ASN A 375 28.80 -42.62 -2.41
CA ASN A 375 28.60 -42.89 -0.97
C ASN A 375 29.75 -42.47 -0.04
N ASP A 376 30.85 -41.96 -0.58
CA ASP A 376 31.93 -41.37 0.21
C ASP A 376 31.56 -39.97 0.72
N PRO A 377 31.51 -39.72 2.05
CA PRO A 377 31.16 -38.42 2.61
C PRO A 377 32.08 -37.26 2.17
N GLU A 378 33.29 -37.56 1.69
CA GLU A 378 34.23 -36.55 1.19
C GLU A 378 34.02 -36.20 -0.29
N ALA A 379 33.18 -36.92 -1.04
CA ALA A 379 32.78 -36.60 -2.40
C ALA A 379 31.42 -35.91 -2.43
N CYS A 380 31.21 -34.97 -3.36
CA CYS A 380 30.03 -34.09 -3.36
C CYS A 380 28.63 -34.75 -3.27
N PRO A 381 28.31 -35.93 -3.85
CA PRO A 381 26.92 -36.39 -3.87
C PRO A 381 26.35 -36.67 -2.47
N TRP A 382 27.13 -37.29 -1.59
CA TRP A 382 26.69 -37.69 -0.26
C TRP A 382 26.30 -36.51 0.66
N PRO A 383 27.16 -35.49 0.88
CA PRO A 383 26.78 -34.31 1.66
C PRO A 383 25.75 -33.44 0.93
N CYS A 384 25.81 -33.29 -0.41
CA CYS A 384 24.81 -32.51 -1.15
C CYS A 384 23.40 -33.06 -0.95
N PHE A 385 23.21 -34.39 -0.96
CA PHE A 385 21.91 -35.00 -0.72
C PHE A 385 21.32 -34.55 0.64
N HIS A 386 22.10 -34.67 1.72
CA HIS A 386 21.65 -34.31 3.07
C HIS A 386 21.56 -32.79 3.29
N TRP A 387 22.40 -31.98 2.64
CA TRP A 387 22.27 -30.52 2.71
C TRP A 387 21.03 -30.04 1.96
N PHE A 388 20.70 -30.66 0.83
CA PHE A 388 19.44 -30.40 0.11
C PHE A 388 18.23 -30.90 0.93
N GLU A 389 18.37 -31.99 1.70
CA GLU A 389 17.39 -32.36 2.72
C GLU A 389 17.15 -31.28 3.78
N ASP A 390 18.16 -30.49 4.16
CA ASP A 390 18.01 -29.38 5.10
C ASP A 390 17.48 -28.09 4.43
N TYR A 391 17.96 -27.71 3.24
CA TYR A 391 17.40 -26.57 2.51
C TYR A 391 15.93 -26.79 2.08
N ALA A 392 15.50 -28.03 1.86
CA ALA A 392 14.08 -28.36 1.68
C ALA A 392 13.20 -28.12 2.93
N LYS A 393 13.77 -27.54 4.00
CA LYS A 393 13.08 -27.09 5.22
C LYS A 393 13.21 -25.57 5.46
N VAL A 394 14.12 -24.87 4.77
CA VAL A 394 14.45 -23.45 5.00
C VAL A 394 14.78 -22.71 3.69
N ASN A 395 14.16 -21.54 3.47
CA ASN A 395 14.25 -20.78 2.22
C ASN A 395 13.77 -21.57 0.96
N TYR A 396 12.69 -22.35 1.11
CA TYR A 396 12.04 -23.07 0.01
C TYR A 396 10.84 -22.27 -0.54
N PRO A 397 10.44 -22.46 -1.82
CA PRO A 397 9.27 -21.80 -2.40
C PRO A 397 7.97 -22.29 -1.74
N ARG A 398 7.07 -21.39 -1.34
CA ARG A 398 5.81 -21.73 -0.66
C ARG A 398 4.60 -21.64 -1.58
N PRO A 399 3.50 -22.40 -1.35
CA PRO A 399 2.32 -22.36 -2.20
C PRO A 399 1.73 -20.95 -2.29
N ASP A 400 1.26 -20.56 -3.46
CA ASP A 400 0.41 -19.37 -3.61
C ASP A 400 -1.03 -19.67 -3.14
N PHE A 401 -1.81 -18.63 -2.87
CA PHE A 401 -3.19 -18.74 -2.42
C PHE A 401 -4.11 -19.35 -3.48
N GLN A 402 -5.06 -20.20 -3.07
CA GLN A 402 -6.03 -20.80 -4.00
C GLN A 402 -7.16 -19.82 -4.35
N TYR A 403 -7.47 -18.89 -3.43
CA TYR A 403 -8.55 -17.93 -3.58
C TYR A 403 -8.01 -16.56 -4.01
N GLN A 404 -7.60 -16.50 -5.29
CA GLN A 404 -7.16 -15.29 -5.99
C GLN A 404 -8.28 -14.71 -6.89
N SER A 405 -8.39 -13.38 -6.97
CA SER A 405 -9.47 -12.69 -7.69
C SER A 405 -8.89 -11.72 -8.73
N HIS A 406 -8.79 -12.19 -9.98
CA HIS A 406 -8.38 -11.42 -11.16
C HIS A 406 -9.36 -11.65 -12.32
N SER A 407 -9.32 -10.77 -13.33
CA SER A 407 -10.18 -10.82 -14.52
C SER A 407 -9.44 -11.26 -15.80
N ASP A 408 -8.11 -11.37 -15.78
CA ASP A 408 -7.31 -11.92 -16.88
C ASP A 408 -7.52 -13.43 -17.01
N ASN A 409 -7.79 -13.91 -18.23
CA ASN A 409 -8.01 -15.33 -18.52
C ASN A 409 -6.70 -16.08 -18.88
N GLY A 410 -5.57 -15.38 -19.03
CA GLY A 410 -4.26 -15.95 -19.38
C GLY A 410 -4.08 -16.31 -20.86
N ASP A 411 -5.09 -16.10 -21.71
CA ASP A 411 -5.10 -16.42 -23.15
C ASP A 411 -5.10 -15.18 -24.07
N GLY A 412 -4.91 -13.99 -23.49
CA GLY A 412 -5.05 -12.69 -24.18
C GLY A 412 -6.46 -12.10 -24.13
N THR A 413 -7.40 -12.73 -23.42
CA THR A 413 -8.73 -12.19 -23.12
C THR A 413 -8.91 -11.90 -21.62
N TYR A 414 -9.92 -11.10 -21.29
CA TYR A 414 -10.35 -10.83 -19.91
C TYR A 414 -11.86 -11.06 -19.77
N THR A 415 -12.32 -11.30 -18.54
CA THR A 415 -13.73 -11.52 -18.19
C THR A 415 -14.22 -10.53 -17.15
N ASN A 416 -15.25 -9.75 -17.47
CA ASN A 416 -15.93 -8.83 -16.57
C ASN A 416 -16.72 -9.58 -15.46
N PRO A 417 -16.80 -9.05 -14.23
CA PRO A 417 -16.30 -7.75 -13.77
C PRO A 417 -14.77 -7.71 -13.66
N LEU A 418 -14.21 -6.52 -13.87
CA LEU A 418 -12.77 -6.26 -13.90
C LEU A 418 -12.11 -6.57 -12.54
N ILE A 419 -12.84 -6.28 -11.46
CA ILE A 419 -12.50 -6.61 -10.08
C ILE A 419 -13.77 -7.15 -9.43
N PHE A 420 -13.71 -8.33 -8.81
CA PHE A 420 -14.87 -9.04 -8.28
C PHE A 420 -15.21 -8.60 -6.84
N GLY A 421 -15.29 -7.29 -6.60
CA GLY A 421 -15.48 -6.69 -5.29
C GLY A 421 -15.88 -5.20 -5.34
N ASP A 422 -16.28 -4.65 -4.20
CA ASP A 422 -16.85 -3.30 -4.03
C ASP A 422 -15.84 -2.17 -4.28
N PHE A 423 -15.76 -1.70 -5.53
CA PHE A 423 -14.87 -0.62 -5.97
C PHE A 423 -15.68 0.43 -6.79
N PRO A 424 -16.56 1.19 -6.12
CA PRO A 424 -17.47 2.15 -6.75
C PRO A 424 -16.80 3.40 -7.31
N ASP A 425 -17.57 4.11 -8.14
CA ASP A 425 -17.30 5.46 -8.67
C ASP A 425 -15.91 5.62 -9.35
N PRO A 426 -15.57 4.78 -10.35
CA PRO A 426 -14.22 4.69 -10.90
C PRO A 426 -13.87 5.82 -11.87
N ASP A 427 -13.00 6.75 -11.46
CA ASP A 427 -12.33 7.68 -12.36
C ASP A 427 -10.91 7.19 -12.67
N VAL A 428 -10.63 6.96 -13.96
CA VAL A 428 -9.37 6.38 -14.44
C VAL A 428 -8.61 7.34 -15.35
N ILE A 429 -7.30 7.45 -15.13
CA ILE A 429 -6.35 8.20 -15.96
C ILE A 429 -5.16 7.35 -16.35
N ARG A 430 -4.41 7.78 -17.38
CA ARG A 430 -3.10 7.23 -17.74
C ARG A 430 -2.02 8.30 -17.59
N VAL A 431 -0.90 7.95 -16.96
CA VAL A 431 0.30 8.78 -16.83
C VAL A 431 1.49 7.96 -17.32
N GLY A 432 2.05 8.36 -18.47
CA GLY A 432 3.00 7.51 -19.19
C GLY A 432 2.37 6.19 -19.62
N ASP A 433 2.93 5.09 -19.13
CA ASP A 433 2.49 3.72 -19.40
C ASP A 433 1.78 3.04 -18.20
N THR A 434 1.35 3.84 -17.21
CA THR A 434 0.62 3.36 -16.04
C THR A 434 -0.78 3.99 -15.98
N TYR A 435 -1.79 3.18 -15.73
CA TYR A 435 -3.15 3.58 -15.44
C TYR A 435 -3.35 3.69 -13.93
N TYR A 436 -4.12 4.67 -13.49
CA TYR A 436 -4.51 4.87 -12.09
C TYR A 436 -6.02 5.08 -12.02
N MET A 437 -6.67 4.41 -11.07
CA MET A 437 -8.12 4.47 -10.85
C MET A 437 -8.40 4.79 -9.39
N VAL A 438 -9.08 5.91 -9.10
CA VAL A 438 -9.61 6.21 -7.77
C VAL A 438 -10.99 5.59 -7.61
N THR A 439 -11.36 5.20 -6.39
CA THR A 439 -12.66 4.60 -6.07
C THR A 439 -13.20 5.10 -4.73
N THR A 440 -14.53 5.08 -4.57
CA THR A 440 -15.21 5.59 -3.36
C THR A 440 -15.10 4.68 -2.14
N THR A 441 -14.86 5.27 -0.96
CA THR A 441 -14.81 4.55 0.33
C THR A 441 -15.77 5.09 1.41
N MET A 442 -16.50 6.18 1.15
CA MET A 442 -17.45 6.78 2.10
C MET A 442 -16.82 7.12 3.46
N PHE A 443 -17.23 6.45 4.54
CA PHE A 443 -16.77 6.63 5.92
C PHE A 443 -15.62 5.67 6.31
N ILE A 444 -15.07 4.93 5.35
CA ILE A 444 -14.04 3.91 5.58
C ILE A 444 -12.66 4.53 5.33
N PHE A 445 -11.77 4.40 6.32
CA PHE A 445 -10.47 5.08 6.36
C PHE A 445 -9.30 4.11 6.71
N PRO A 446 -8.10 4.26 6.13
CA PRO A 446 -7.75 5.22 5.08
C PRO A 446 -8.52 4.95 3.78
N GLY A 447 -8.93 6.03 3.12
CA GLY A 447 -9.98 6.02 2.09
C GLY A 447 -9.54 6.53 0.72
N ALA A 448 -10.51 6.78 -0.15
CA ALA A 448 -10.33 7.21 -1.55
C ALA A 448 -9.36 6.30 -2.34
N THR A 449 -9.49 4.98 -2.14
CA THR A 449 -8.58 3.94 -2.64
C THR A 449 -8.17 4.15 -4.11
N ILE A 450 -6.86 4.32 -4.34
CA ILE A 450 -6.27 4.35 -5.68
C ILE A 450 -5.66 2.99 -6.00
N LEU A 451 -6.10 2.41 -7.10
CA LEU A 451 -5.48 1.24 -7.74
C LEU A 451 -4.63 1.68 -8.93
N LYS A 452 -3.64 0.88 -9.30
CA LYS A 452 -2.81 1.07 -10.51
C LYS A 452 -2.82 -0.20 -11.38
N SER A 453 -2.59 -0.03 -12.68
CA SER A 453 -2.52 -1.09 -13.69
C SER A 453 -1.62 -0.66 -14.85
N HIS A 454 -1.18 -1.61 -15.68
CA HIS A 454 -0.46 -1.33 -16.93
C HIS A 454 -1.19 -1.77 -18.20
N ASP A 455 -2.26 -2.56 -18.08
CA ASP A 455 -3.03 -3.12 -19.21
C ASP A 455 -4.56 -2.92 -19.07
N LEU A 456 -4.99 -2.12 -18.08
CA LEU A 456 -6.38 -1.90 -17.64
C LEU A 456 -7.09 -3.14 -17.07
N VAL A 457 -6.46 -4.32 -17.02
CA VAL A 457 -7.08 -5.60 -16.61
C VAL A 457 -6.50 -6.10 -15.29
N ASN A 458 -5.17 -6.09 -15.17
CA ASN A 458 -4.45 -6.51 -13.98
C ASN A 458 -4.23 -5.30 -13.07
N TRP A 459 -4.87 -5.33 -11.90
CA TRP A 459 -4.87 -4.23 -10.93
C TRP A 459 -4.19 -4.63 -9.61
N GLU A 460 -3.50 -3.68 -9.01
CA GLU A 460 -2.91 -3.76 -7.67
C GLU A 460 -3.15 -2.44 -6.91
N TYR A 461 -3.07 -2.45 -5.59
CA TYR A 461 -3.20 -1.21 -4.79
C TYR A 461 -2.03 -0.25 -5.11
N CYS A 462 -2.34 1.05 -5.17
CA CYS A 462 -1.33 2.11 -5.23
C CYS A 462 -1.21 2.82 -3.88
N CYS A 463 -2.34 3.24 -3.30
CA CYS A 463 -2.44 3.82 -1.95
C CYS A 463 -3.91 3.99 -1.53
N ASN A 464 -4.13 4.34 -0.26
CA ASN A 464 -5.39 4.88 0.24
C ASN A 464 -5.10 6.32 0.76
N PRO A 465 -5.20 7.36 -0.08
CA PRO A 465 -4.64 8.70 0.20
C PRO A 465 -5.43 9.56 1.20
N LEU A 466 -6.58 9.08 1.70
CA LEU A 466 -7.46 9.83 2.61
C LEU A 466 -7.46 9.22 4.01
N GLU A 467 -6.46 9.52 4.82
CA GLU A 467 -6.31 9.00 6.20
C GLU A 467 -7.52 9.28 7.10
N LYS A 468 -8.16 10.45 6.95
CA LYS A 468 -9.44 10.84 7.56
C LYS A 468 -9.99 12.09 6.88
N ILE A 469 -11.32 12.29 6.89
CA ILE A 469 -11.96 13.51 6.37
C ILE A 469 -11.82 14.65 7.37
N GLU A 470 -12.51 14.55 8.50
CA GLU A 470 -12.40 15.45 9.65
C GLU A 470 -12.42 14.64 10.94
N ASN A 471 -11.93 15.23 12.03
CA ASN A 471 -11.83 14.57 13.32
C ASN A 471 -13.04 14.90 14.23
N THR A 472 -14.27 14.72 13.72
CA THR A 472 -15.51 15.11 14.43
C THR A 472 -16.14 13.92 15.16
N PRO A 473 -17.01 14.15 16.17
CA PRO A 473 -17.71 13.07 16.87
C PRO A 473 -18.40 12.07 15.92
N CYS A 474 -19.03 12.55 14.84
CA CYS A 474 -19.73 11.68 13.91
C CYS A 474 -18.80 10.90 12.96
N TYR A 475 -17.60 11.40 12.65
CA TYR A 475 -16.56 10.57 11.99
C TYR A 475 -15.82 9.66 12.98
N ASN A 476 -15.97 9.88 14.29
CA ASN A 476 -15.31 9.12 15.35
C ASN A 476 -16.25 8.09 16.04
N LEU A 477 -17.51 7.93 15.59
CA LEU A 477 -18.56 7.13 16.27
C LEU A 477 -18.81 7.53 17.74
N ASP A 478 -18.62 8.81 18.07
CA ASP A 478 -18.89 9.38 19.40
C ASP A 478 -20.27 10.05 19.40
N GLY A 479 -21.29 9.33 19.87
CA GLY A 479 -22.69 9.80 19.95
C GLY A 479 -23.45 9.94 18.62
N CYS A 480 -22.76 10.02 17.48
CA CYS A 480 -23.33 10.07 16.13
C CYS A 480 -22.46 9.29 15.12
N ASN A 481 -22.85 9.26 13.84
CA ASN A 481 -22.15 8.52 12.79
C ASN A 481 -22.22 9.23 11.43
N ARG A 482 -21.49 8.70 10.45
CA ARG A 482 -21.44 9.10 9.04
C ARG A 482 -21.68 7.91 8.08
N TYR A 483 -22.49 6.92 8.47
CA TYR A 483 -22.87 5.83 7.56
C TYR A 483 -23.62 6.37 6.33
N GLY A 484 -23.22 5.95 5.12
CA GLY A 484 -23.71 6.50 3.85
C GLY A 484 -23.17 7.91 3.48
N HIS A 485 -22.35 8.51 4.36
CA HIS A 485 -21.72 9.81 4.17
C HIS A 485 -20.18 9.63 4.11
N GLY A 486 -19.44 10.75 4.00
CA GLY A 486 -17.99 10.74 3.81
C GLY A 486 -17.58 11.04 2.38
N GLN A 487 -16.56 10.36 1.86
CA GLN A 487 -16.05 10.59 0.51
C GLN A 487 -16.99 9.95 -0.52
N TRP A 488 -17.82 10.77 -1.15
CA TRP A 488 -18.60 10.44 -2.36
C TRP A 488 -17.73 10.59 -3.62
N ALA A 489 -18.29 10.32 -4.80
CA ALA A 489 -17.58 10.18 -6.08
C ALA A 489 -16.40 11.17 -6.27
N SER A 490 -15.28 10.64 -6.76
CA SER A 490 -14.01 11.34 -6.91
C SER A 490 -13.65 11.58 -8.37
N SER A 491 -13.01 12.70 -8.67
CA SER A 491 -12.26 12.90 -9.92
C SER A 491 -10.75 12.92 -9.68
N LEU A 492 -10.06 11.92 -10.22
CA LEU A 492 -8.61 11.79 -10.31
C LEU A 492 -8.08 12.38 -11.62
N LYS A 493 -7.15 13.32 -11.55
CA LYS A 493 -6.50 13.94 -12.72
C LYS A 493 -5.00 14.13 -12.50
N TYR A 494 -4.23 14.18 -13.57
CA TYR A 494 -2.80 14.50 -13.54
C TYR A 494 -2.51 15.69 -14.45
N HIS A 495 -1.81 16.69 -13.92
CA HIS A 495 -1.47 17.92 -14.64
C HIS A 495 -0.15 18.50 -14.11
N ASN A 496 0.74 18.91 -15.02
CA ASN A 496 2.01 19.59 -14.72
C ASN A 496 2.82 18.98 -13.55
N GLY A 497 3.00 17.66 -13.55
CA GLY A 497 3.80 16.94 -12.55
C GLY A 497 3.05 16.52 -11.28
N THR A 498 1.76 16.87 -11.16
CA THR A 498 0.97 16.69 -9.93
C THR A 498 -0.30 15.89 -10.21
N PHE A 499 -0.60 14.92 -9.33
CA PHE A 499 -1.87 14.23 -9.23
C PHE A 499 -2.84 15.02 -8.35
N TYR A 500 -4.12 15.01 -8.70
CA TYR A 500 -5.21 15.70 -8.03
C TYR A 500 -6.37 14.71 -7.85
N VAL A 501 -6.89 14.54 -6.64
CA VAL A 501 -8.18 13.89 -6.38
C VAL A 501 -9.12 14.93 -5.80
N LEU A 502 -10.15 15.33 -6.55
CA LEU A 502 -11.22 16.19 -6.07
C LEU A 502 -12.42 15.32 -5.71
N PHE A 503 -12.92 15.45 -4.48
CA PHE A 503 -14.15 14.77 -4.02
C PHE A 503 -14.99 15.70 -3.15
N THR A 504 -16.20 15.26 -2.83
CA THR A 504 -17.15 16.02 -2.00
C THR A 504 -17.76 15.11 -0.93
N THR A 505 -18.13 15.71 0.21
CA THR A 505 -18.99 15.10 1.23
C THR A 505 -20.30 15.87 1.31
N LEU A 506 -21.38 15.20 1.71
CA LEU A 506 -22.72 15.81 1.77
C LEU A 506 -22.82 16.94 2.82
N ASP A 507 -21.98 16.92 3.85
CA ASP A 507 -22.08 17.82 5.02
C ASP A 507 -20.92 18.81 5.14
N GLU A 508 -19.69 18.38 4.78
CA GLU A 508 -18.47 19.16 4.99
C GLU A 508 -17.99 19.87 3.72
N GLY A 509 -18.54 19.55 2.55
CA GLY A 509 -18.20 20.17 1.27
C GLY A 509 -17.05 19.47 0.53
N SER A 510 -16.38 20.18 -0.39
CA SER A 510 -15.34 19.60 -1.25
C SER A 510 -13.95 19.61 -0.65
N TYR A 511 -13.19 18.56 -0.96
CA TYR A 511 -11.79 18.37 -0.57
C TYR A 511 -10.96 18.00 -1.81
N LEU A 512 -9.74 18.52 -1.85
CA LEU A 512 -8.74 18.25 -2.88
C LEU A 512 -7.53 17.58 -2.23
N LEU A 513 -7.16 16.40 -2.70
CA LEU A 513 -5.89 15.74 -2.36
C LEU A 513 -4.89 15.98 -3.49
N THR A 514 -3.63 16.27 -3.17
CA THR A 514 -2.56 16.40 -4.18
C THR A 514 -1.26 15.68 -3.80
N ALA A 515 -0.57 15.14 -4.82
CA ALA A 515 0.75 14.52 -4.68
C ALA A 515 1.55 14.58 -5.99
N THR A 516 2.88 14.54 -5.93
CA THR A 516 3.74 14.43 -7.13
C THR A 516 4.08 12.98 -7.50
N ASN A 517 3.99 12.08 -6.52
CA ASN A 517 4.08 10.63 -6.66
C ASN A 517 2.70 10.05 -6.31
N PRO A 518 2.09 9.17 -7.13
CA PRO A 518 0.76 8.63 -6.85
C PRO A 518 0.72 7.74 -5.60
N ALA A 519 1.85 7.15 -5.18
CA ALA A 519 1.94 6.45 -3.90
C ALA A 519 2.03 7.39 -2.68
N GLY A 520 2.13 8.72 -2.90
CA GLY A 520 2.22 9.75 -1.87
C GLY A 520 3.64 10.26 -1.59
N PRO A 521 3.82 11.09 -0.55
CA PRO A 521 2.79 11.55 0.39
C PRO A 521 1.74 12.46 -0.29
N TRP A 522 0.50 12.40 0.22
CA TRP A 522 -0.63 13.20 -0.26
C TRP A 522 -0.94 14.35 0.70
N VAL A 523 -1.31 15.51 0.17
CA VAL A 523 -1.69 16.71 0.93
C VAL A 523 -3.19 16.97 0.76
N LYS A 524 -3.94 17.01 1.86
CA LYS A 524 -5.38 17.30 1.87
C LYS A 524 -5.65 18.79 2.03
N LYS A 525 -6.56 19.34 1.22
CA LYS A 525 -7.04 20.72 1.31
C LYS A 525 -8.57 20.77 1.21
N LYS A 526 -9.23 21.39 2.18
CA LYS A 526 -10.66 21.76 2.09
C LYS A 526 -10.86 22.94 1.13
N LEU A 527 -11.90 22.90 0.31
CA LEU A 527 -12.24 23.95 -0.66
C LEU A 527 -13.37 24.87 -0.15
N THR A 528 -13.51 26.02 -0.81
CA THR A 528 -14.54 27.03 -0.55
C THR A 528 -15.82 26.81 -1.39
N GLY A 529 -15.70 26.12 -2.53
CA GLY A 529 -16.84 25.62 -3.30
C GLY A 529 -17.25 24.22 -2.85
N SER A 530 -18.49 23.85 -3.15
CA SER A 530 -19.00 22.48 -3.01
C SER A 530 -19.43 21.97 -4.39
N PHE A 531 -18.90 20.82 -4.78
CA PHE A 531 -18.98 20.27 -6.13
C PHE A 531 -19.44 18.81 -6.06
N TYR A 532 -20.75 18.56 -5.90
CA TYR A 532 -21.30 17.19 -5.89
C TYR A 532 -20.98 16.48 -7.22
N ASP A 533 -20.54 15.22 -7.16
CA ASP A 533 -20.03 14.42 -8.29
C ASP A 533 -19.12 15.23 -9.25
N PRO A 534 -17.94 15.65 -8.76
CA PRO A 534 -17.09 16.60 -9.45
C PRO A 534 -16.25 15.95 -10.55
N GLY A 535 -16.34 16.44 -11.78
CA GLY A 535 -15.40 16.16 -12.88
C GLY A 535 -14.40 17.29 -13.04
N LEU A 536 -13.21 17.17 -12.42
CA LEU A 536 -12.11 18.12 -12.59
C LEU A 536 -11.49 17.99 -13.99
N PHE A 537 -11.17 19.12 -14.61
CA PHE A 537 -10.54 19.20 -15.92
C PHE A 537 -9.53 20.35 -15.97
N PHE A 538 -8.43 20.14 -16.70
CA PHE A 538 -7.44 21.17 -17.00
C PHE A 538 -7.37 21.33 -18.52
N ASP A 539 -7.67 22.53 -19.03
CA ASP A 539 -7.68 22.82 -20.47
C ASP A 539 -6.28 23.14 -21.01
N ASP A 540 -6.11 23.09 -22.33
CA ASP A 540 -4.85 23.39 -23.05
C ASP A 540 -4.32 24.81 -22.76
N ASP A 541 -5.18 25.73 -22.30
CA ASP A 541 -4.81 27.08 -21.88
C ASP A 541 -4.44 27.21 -20.39
N ASN A 542 -4.29 26.08 -19.70
CA ASN A 542 -3.94 25.92 -18.28
C ASN A 542 -4.99 26.48 -17.29
N LYS A 543 -6.25 26.67 -17.71
CA LYS A 543 -7.36 26.90 -16.77
C LYS A 543 -7.89 25.59 -16.21
N ALA A 544 -8.22 25.60 -14.93
CA ALA A 544 -8.96 24.53 -14.27
C ALA A 544 -10.47 24.77 -14.37
N TYR A 545 -11.22 23.69 -14.60
CA TYR A 545 -12.68 23.67 -14.65
C TYR A 545 -13.21 22.46 -13.87
N VAL A 546 -14.41 22.56 -13.33
CA VAL A 546 -15.12 21.45 -12.68
C VAL A 546 -16.55 21.40 -13.22
N VAL A 547 -16.95 20.28 -13.80
CA VAL A 547 -18.37 19.94 -13.97
C VAL A 547 -18.88 19.29 -12.68
N TYR A 548 -20.11 19.59 -12.25
CA TYR A 548 -20.67 19.06 -11.01
C TYR A 548 -22.20 19.17 -10.96
N GLY A 549 -22.84 18.44 -10.06
CA GLY A 549 -24.27 18.53 -9.74
C GLY A 549 -25.06 17.23 -9.95
N ILE A 550 -26.34 17.29 -9.57
CA ILE A 550 -27.36 16.26 -9.79
C ILE A 550 -28.62 16.91 -10.37
N ASP A 551 -29.32 16.25 -11.30
CA ASP A 551 -30.42 16.74 -12.17
C ASP A 551 -30.06 17.91 -13.12
N LYS A 552 -29.25 18.85 -12.63
CA LYS A 552 -28.83 20.09 -13.31
C LYS A 552 -27.34 20.27 -13.10
N LEU A 553 -26.58 19.86 -14.11
CA LEU A 553 -25.14 20.01 -14.14
C LEU A 553 -24.74 21.49 -14.28
N HIS A 554 -23.66 21.85 -13.59
CA HIS A 554 -23.00 23.16 -13.58
C HIS A 554 -21.55 23.02 -14.05
N ILE A 555 -20.96 24.11 -14.54
CA ILE A 555 -19.53 24.19 -14.89
C ILE A 555 -18.91 25.42 -14.24
N ALA A 556 -18.06 25.19 -13.24
CA ALA A 556 -17.23 26.21 -12.62
C ALA A 556 -15.88 26.32 -13.35
N GLN A 557 -15.41 27.55 -13.60
CA GLN A 557 -14.00 27.85 -13.85
C GLN A 557 -13.34 28.23 -12.52
N LEU A 558 -12.17 27.66 -12.25
CA LEU A 558 -11.42 27.90 -11.01
C LEU A 558 -10.18 28.80 -11.21
N ASP A 559 -9.71 29.39 -10.11
CA ASP A 559 -8.37 29.99 -10.02
C ASP A 559 -7.30 28.94 -9.62
N THR A 560 -6.03 29.36 -9.55
CA THR A 560 -4.91 28.48 -9.14
C THR A 560 -4.97 28.07 -7.66
N ALA A 561 -5.87 28.65 -6.87
CA ALA A 561 -6.18 28.27 -5.50
C ALA A 561 -7.50 27.48 -5.40
N PHE A 562 -8.07 27.02 -6.53
CA PHE A 562 -9.31 26.25 -6.64
C PHE A 562 -10.58 26.96 -6.11
N ASN A 563 -10.59 28.31 -6.09
CA ASN A 563 -11.81 29.10 -5.85
C ASN A 563 -12.58 29.29 -7.16
N VAL A 564 -13.91 29.40 -7.09
CA VAL A 564 -14.77 29.67 -8.25
C VAL A 564 -14.59 31.11 -8.75
N VAL A 565 -14.19 31.25 -10.02
CA VAL A 565 -14.04 32.54 -10.73
C VAL A 565 -15.29 32.84 -11.58
N LYS A 566 -15.92 31.81 -12.13
CA LYS A 566 -17.20 31.85 -12.84
C LYS A 566 -17.89 30.51 -12.62
N ASP A 567 -19.20 30.52 -12.36
CA ASP A 567 -20.08 29.35 -12.47
C ASP A 567 -21.14 29.60 -13.57
N GLN A 568 -21.66 28.52 -14.15
CA GLN A 568 -22.76 28.55 -15.10
C GLN A 568 -23.44 27.17 -15.15
N ALA A 569 -24.76 27.13 -14.98
CA ALA A 569 -25.56 25.95 -15.31
C ALA A 569 -25.40 25.58 -16.79
N ILE A 570 -25.47 24.28 -17.09
CA ILE A 570 -25.40 23.78 -18.46
C ILE A 570 -26.64 24.20 -19.25
N THR A 571 -26.43 24.50 -20.53
CA THR A 571 -27.48 24.77 -21.51
C THR A 571 -27.43 23.70 -22.59
N TYR A 572 -28.59 23.13 -22.92
CA TYR A 572 -28.70 22.06 -23.91
C TYR A 572 -28.99 22.61 -25.31
N GLY A 573 -28.39 21.96 -26.31
CA GLY A 573 -28.56 22.22 -27.74
C GLY A 573 -29.53 21.22 -28.35
N THR A 574 -29.00 20.25 -29.10
CA THR A 574 -29.78 19.11 -29.61
C THR A 574 -29.95 18.06 -28.50
N ILE A 575 -31.18 17.74 -28.14
CA ILE A 575 -31.54 16.75 -27.12
C ILE A 575 -32.02 15.46 -27.81
N GLU A 576 -31.56 14.29 -27.39
CA GLU A 576 -32.03 13.01 -27.94
C GLU A 576 -33.39 12.63 -27.31
N SER A 577 -34.36 12.28 -28.16
CA SER A 577 -35.75 12.14 -27.72
C SER A 577 -35.97 10.88 -26.86
N GLY A 578 -36.26 11.08 -25.57
CA GLY A 578 -36.61 9.99 -24.64
C GLY A 578 -35.63 9.80 -23.49
N ILE A 579 -34.57 10.61 -23.41
CA ILE A 579 -33.71 10.68 -22.22
C ILE A 579 -34.50 11.35 -21.07
N ASP A 580 -34.48 10.73 -19.90
CA ASP A 580 -34.86 11.36 -18.63
C ASP A 580 -33.56 11.76 -17.91
N ASN A 581 -33.47 13.03 -17.51
CA ASN A 581 -32.29 13.61 -16.87
C ASN A 581 -32.46 13.75 -15.34
N SER A 582 -33.50 13.16 -14.76
CA SER A 582 -33.55 12.97 -13.31
C SER A 582 -32.47 11.98 -12.84
N GLY A 583 -31.72 12.37 -11.81
CA GLY A 583 -30.54 11.64 -11.37
C GLY A 583 -29.36 11.69 -12.33
N THR A 584 -29.24 12.74 -13.17
CA THR A 584 -28.01 12.94 -13.97
C THR A 584 -26.85 13.36 -13.05
N GLU A 585 -25.88 12.47 -12.82
CA GLU A 585 -24.74 12.67 -11.91
C GLU A 585 -23.47 11.97 -12.43
N GLY A 586 -22.45 11.72 -11.60
CA GLY A 586 -21.25 10.96 -11.97
C GLY A 586 -20.50 11.52 -13.16
N SER A 587 -20.27 12.84 -13.20
CA SER A 587 -19.91 13.56 -14.42
C SER A 587 -18.40 13.77 -14.60
N HIS A 588 -17.84 13.26 -15.70
CA HIS A 588 -16.42 13.41 -16.06
C HIS A 588 -16.28 14.33 -17.30
N LEU A 589 -15.41 15.36 -17.23
CA LEU A 589 -15.20 16.36 -18.29
C LEU A 589 -13.90 16.09 -19.08
N TYR A 590 -14.00 16.06 -20.40
CA TYR A 590 -12.92 15.79 -21.35
C TYR A 590 -12.87 16.82 -22.49
N LYS A 591 -11.75 16.83 -23.22
CA LYS A 591 -11.60 17.53 -24.50
C LYS A 591 -10.98 16.60 -25.54
N ILE A 592 -11.73 16.25 -26.57
CA ILE A 592 -11.37 15.20 -27.55
C ILE A 592 -11.75 15.69 -28.96
N ASN A 593 -10.85 15.54 -29.95
CA ASN A 593 -11.08 15.96 -31.34
C ASN A 593 -11.60 17.41 -31.51
N GLY A 594 -11.24 18.33 -30.62
CA GLY A 594 -11.67 19.74 -30.64
C GLY A 594 -13.04 20.02 -29.99
N TYR A 595 -13.70 19.02 -29.41
CA TYR A 595 -14.95 19.17 -28.65
C TYR A 595 -14.72 18.92 -27.16
N TYR A 596 -15.46 19.63 -26.31
CA TYR A 596 -15.62 19.32 -24.90
C TYR A 596 -16.72 18.26 -24.73
N TYR A 597 -16.48 17.27 -23.89
CA TYR A 597 -17.45 16.22 -23.55
C TYR A 597 -17.67 16.16 -22.06
N ILE A 598 -18.92 15.96 -21.66
CA ILE A 598 -19.25 15.53 -20.29
C ILE A 598 -19.86 14.15 -20.43
N TYR A 599 -19.36 13.20 -19.65
CA TYR A 599 -19.75 11.80 -19.66
C TYR A 599 -20.31 11.46 -18.29
N SER A 600 -21.58 11.06 -18.24
CA SER A 600 -22.39 11.03 -17.01
C SER A 600 -23.31 9.81 -16.97
N THR A 601 -23.76 9.44 -15.79
CA THR A 601 -24.89 8.51 -15.61
C THR A 601 -26.21 9.30 -15.50
N THR A 602 -27.34 8.67 -15.78
CA THR A 602 -28.69 9.20 -15.49
C THR A 602 -29.68 8.08 -15.14
N GLY A 603 -30.71 8.39 -14.35
CA GLY A 603 -31.75 7.44 -13.89
C GLY A 603 -31.50 6.80 -12.51
N GLY A 604 -30.28 6.85 -11.98
CA GLY A 604 -29.94 6.37 -10.64
C GLY A 604 -29.91 4.84 -10.50
N TYR A 605 -31.04 4.21 -10.17
CA TYR A 605 -31.13 2.74 -10.02
C TYR A 605 -32.07 2.14 -11.08
N TYR A 606 -31.49 1.32 -11.96
CA TYR A 606 -31.75 1.34 -13.41
C TYR A 606 -31.26 2.64 -14.05
N ALA A 607 -30.06 2.58 -14.66
CA ALA A 607 -29.35 3.75 -15.14
C ALA A 607 -28.75 3.55 -16.55
N THR A 608 -28.50 4.68 -17.21
CA THR A 608 -28.05 4.79 -18.61
C THR A 608 -26.85 5.72 -18.68
N GLN A 609 -25.83 5.38 -19.48
CA GLN A 609 -24.69 6.28 -19.72
C GLN A 609 -25.04 7.26 -20.84
N VAL A 610 -24.93 8.55 -20.53
CA VAL A 610 -25.15 9.66 -21.47
C VAL A 610 -23.84 10.41 -21.71
N ALA A 611 -23.75 11.05 -22.88
CA ALA A 611 -22.70 11.98 -23.20
C ALA A 611 -23.28 13.30 -23.69
N TYR A 612 -22.70 14.39 -23.22
CA TYR A 612 -22.93 15.75 -23.67
C TYR A 612 -21.73 16.21 -24.48
N ARG A 613 -21.93 16.94 -25.58
CA ARG A 613 -20.83 17.44 -26.43
C ARG A 613 -21.03 18.89 -26.85
N SER A 614 -19.98 19.71 -26.77
CA SER A 614 -19.97 21.08 -27.29
C SER A 614 -18.62 21.49 -27.89
N ALA A 615 -18.63 22.49 -28.77
CA ALA A 615 -17.41 23.19 -29.21
C ALA A 615 -16.99 24.33 -28.24
N SER A 616 -17.74 24.52 -27.15
CA SER A 616 -17.55 25.58 -26.14
C SER A 616 -17.68 24.95 -24.75
N ILE A 617 -16.71 25.18 -23.86
CA ILE A 617 -16.74 24.60 -22.51
C ILE A 617 -17.95 25.05 -21.68
N PHE A 618 -18.55 26.20 -22.00
CA PHE A 618 -19.78 26.69 -21.37
C PHE A 618 -21.06 26.37 -22.17
N GLY A 619 -20.96 25.48 -23.16
CA GLY A 619 -22.07 25.06 -24.00
C GLY A 619 -22.48 26.08 -25.08
N PRO A 620 -23.67 25.91 -25.68
CA PRO A 620 -24.63 24.84 -25.39
C PRO A 620 -24.10 23.45 -25.79
N TYR A 621 -24.56 22.41 -25.09
CA TYR A 621 -24.16 21.01 -25.31
C TYR A 621 -25.28 20.22 -26.01
N ASP A 622 -24.95 19.53 -27.10
CA ASP A 622 -25.78 18.44 -27.63
C ASP A 622 -25.72 17.25 -26.65
N GLU A 623 -26.74 16.40 -26.61
CA GLU A 623 -26.88 15.23 -25.74
C GLU A 623 -27.10 13.94 -26.55
N LYS A 624 -26.60 12.81 -26.04
CA LYS A 624 -26.82 11.48 -26.62
C LYS A 624 -26.72 10.34 -25.60
N VAL A 625 -27.54 9.29 -25.75
CA VAL A 625 -27.30 7.99 -25.10
C VAL A 625 -26.08 7.31 -25.75
N VAL A 626 -25.10 6.94 -24.93
CA VAL A 626 -23.87 6.26 -25.39
C VAL A 626 -23.77 4.82 -24.93
N PHE A 627 -24.50 4.44 -23.88
CA PHE A 627 -24.67 3.07 -23.42
C PHE A 627 -26.00 2.90 -22.70
N ASN A 628 -26.72 1.81 -22.96
CA ASN A 628 -27.79 1.35 -22.08
C ASN A 628 -27.62 -0.16 -21.85
N SER A 629 -27.61 -0.54 -20.57
CA SER A 629 -27.31 -1.89 -20.10
C SER A 629 -28.14 -2.26 -18.85
N ASP A 630 -29.13 -1.43 -18.50
CA ASP A 630 -29.87 -1.38 -17.22
C ASP A 630 -29.03 -1.17 -15.95
N ARG A 631 -27.80 -1.72 -15.84
CA ARG A 631 -27.06 -1.82 -14.58
C ARG A 631 -25.54 -1.64 -14.67
N ILE A 632 -25.00 -1.26 -15.83
CA ILE A 632 -23.58 -0.91 -15.99
C ILE A 632 -23.49 0.55 -16.43
N HIS A 633 -23.02 1.41 -15.53
CA HIS A 633 -23.05 2.87 -15.64
C HIS A 633 -22.00 3.51 -14.72
N GLN A 634 -21.83 4.83 -14.83
CA GLN A 634 -21.00 5.71 -13.99
C GLN A 634 -19.50 5.34 -13.93
N GLY A 635 -18.65 6.29 -14.33
CA GLY A 635 -17.20 6.14 -14.43
C GLY A 635 -16.63 6.78 -15.70
N ALA A 636 -15.36 6.53 -15.96
CA ALA A 636 -14.56 7.31 -16.91
C ALA A 636 -14.28 6.64 -18.28
N LEU A 637 -14.05 7.48 -19.29
CA LEU A 637 -13.41 7.15 -20.57
C LEU A 637 -11.88 7.16 -20.43
N ILE A 638 -11.19 6.23 -21.11
CA ILE A 638 -9.72 6.12 -21.12
C ILE A 638 -9.20 5.72 -22.51
N GLN A 639 -7.99 6.17 -22.86
CA GLN A 639 -7.31 5.85 -24.11
C GLN A 639 -5.96 5.14 -23.87
N THR A 640 -5.72 4.04 -24.58
CA THR A 640 -4.47 3.28 -24.47
C THR A 640 -3.27 4.00 -25.11
N GLN A 641 -2.08 3.46 -24.89
CA GLN A 641 -0.84 3.89 -25.57
C GLN A 641 -0.95 3.78 -27.10
N THR A 642 -1.72 2.82 -27.62
CA THR A 642 -1.89 2.60 -29.07
C THR A 642 -3.03 3.39 -29.69
N GLY A 643 -3.84 4.06 -28.86
CA GLY A 643 -4.92 4.94 -29.28
C GLY A 643 -6.32 4.33 -29.25
N GLU A 644 -6.47 3.07 -28.83
CA GLU A 644 -7.78 2.45 -28.58
C GLU A 644 -8.51 3.16 -27.43
N TRP A 645 -9.84 3.27 -27.53
CA TRP A 645 -10.68 3.85 -26.49
C TRP A 645 -11.48 2.78 -25.76
N TRP A 646 -11.56 2.96 -24.45
CA TRP A 646 -12.24 2.09 -23.50
C TRP A 646 -12.95 2.94 -22.45
N THR A 647 -13.81 2.33 -21.65
CA THR A 647 -14.40 2.96 -20.46
C THR A 647 -14.39 1.97 -19.30
N ILE A 648 -14.14 2.46 -18.10
CA ILE A 648 -14.42 1.73 -16.87
C ILE A 648 -15.70 2.31 -16.28
N LEU A 649 -16.71 1.46 -16.14
CA LEU A 649 -18.01 1.75 -15.53
C LEU A 649 -18.25 0.72 -14.42
N PHE A 650 -18.98 1.03 -13.36
CA PHE A 650 -19.35 -0.01 -12.38
C PHE A 650 -20.65 -0.74 -12.76
N ALA A 651 -20.82 -1.93 -12.18
CA ALA A 651 -22.04 -2.73 -12.25
C ALA A 651 -22.65 -2.89 -10.85
N ASP A 652 -23.97 -2.69 -10.74
CA ASP A 652 -24.70 -2.91 -9.48
C ASP A 652 -24.87 -4.41 -9.18
N LYS A 653 -24.28 -4.90 -8.09
CA LYS A 653 -24.17 -6.33 -7.74
C LYS A 653 -24.85 -6.69 -6.42
N GLY A 654 -25.85 -5.91 -6.00
CA GLY A 654 -26.64 -6.18 -4.81
C GLY A 654 -25.78 -6.19 -3.55
N ALA A 655 -25.93 -7.20 -2.69
CA ALA A 655 -25.26 -7.30 -1.39
C ALA A 655 -23.75 -6.99 -1.42
N TYR A 656 -23.05 -7.37 -2.48
CA TYR A 656 -21.59 -7.19 -2.58
C TYR A 656 -21.18 -5.78 -3.04
N GLY A 657 -22.11 -4.91 -3.39
CA GLY A 657 -21.86 -3.52 -3.77
C GLY A 657 -21.69 -3.31 -5.27
N ARG A 658 -20.72 -2.49 -5.67
CA ARG A 658 -20.61 -1.93 -7.02
C ARG A 658 -19.25 -2.28 -7.63
N PHE A 659 -19.26 -3.04 -8.74
CA PHE A 659 -18.05 -3.71 -9.27
C PHE A 659 -17.58 -3.08 -10.59
N PRO A 660 -16.31 -2.65 -10.72
CA PRO A 660 -15.76 -2.16 -11.98
C PRO A 660 -15.92 -3.16 -13.14
N THR A 661 -16.18 -2.63 -14.33
CA THR A 661 -16.24 -3.36 -15.60
C THR A 661 -15.55 -2.55 -16.68
N LEU A 662 -14.79 -3.23 -17.54
CA LEU A 662 -14.09 -2.64 -18.67
C LEU A 662 -14.88 -2.90 -19.95
N GLN A 663 -15.20 -1.85 -20.70
CA GLN A 663 -15.93 -1.93 -21.97
C GLN A 663 -15.15 -1.24 -23.10
N PRO A 664 -15.08 -1.80 -24.31
CA PRO A 664 -14.48 -1.12 -25.47
C PRO A 664 -15.35 0.07 -25.91
N VAL A 665 -14.76 1.08 -26.56
CA VAL A 665 -15.47 2.28 -27.02
C VAL A 665 -15.14 2.59 -28.48
N THR A 666 -16.19 2.75 -29.31
CA THR A 666 -16.07 3.09 -30.73
C THR A 666 -16.60 4.49 -31.00
N TRP A 667 -15.77 5.34 -31.62
CA TRP A 667 -16.16 6.71 -31.98
C TRP A 667 -16.95 6.74 -33.29
N ILE A 668 -18.23 7.12 -33.21
CA ILE A 668 -19.15 7.26 -34.37
C ILE A 668 -19.68 8.68 -34.38
N ASP A 669 -19.48 9.42 -35.48
CA ASP A 669 -19.87 10.83 -35.64
C ASP A 669 -19.44 11.74 -34.47
N ASN A 670 -18.23 11.52 -33.95
CA ASN A 670 -17.68 12.12 -32.73
C ASN A 670 -18.55 11.89 -31.48
N TRP A 671 -19.04 10.66 -31.28
CA TRP A 671 -19.67 10.17 -30.05
C TRP A 671 -19.02 8.85 -29.58
N PRO A 672 -18.73 8.69 -28.28
CA PRO A 672 -18.08 7.48 -27.74
C PRO A 672 -19.11 6.38 -27.48
N ILE A 673 -19.43 5.56 -28.48
CA ILE A 673 -20.40 4.46 -28.32
C ILE A 673 -19.75 3.30 -27.58
N VAL A 674 -20.35 2.87 -26.47
CA VAL A 674 -19.78 1.87 -25.55
C VAL A 674 -20.19 0.45 -25.95
N GLY A 675 -19.28 -0.51 -25.78
CA GLY A 675 -19.50 -1.92 -26.04
C GLY A 675 -19.50 -2.27 -27.52
N VAL A 676 -19.71 -3.56 -27.82
CA VAL A 676 -19.77 -4.05 -29.20
C VAL A 676 -21.16 -3.77 -29.76
N ASN A 677 -21.25 -2.84 -30.72
CA ASN A 677 -22.52 -2.34 -31.28
C ASN A 677 -23.50 -1.82 -30.22
N GLY A 678 -23.02 -1.13 -29.18
CA GLY A 678 -23.85 -0.62 -28.08
C GLY A 678 -24.15 -1.66 -26.98
N SER A 679 -23.67 -2.89 -27.10
CA SER A 679 -23.94 -3.99 -26.16
C SER A 679 -22.73 -4.31 -25.28
N ALA A 680 -22.98 -4.55 -23.99
CA ALA A 680 -21.94 -4.90 -23.01
C ALA A 680 -21.17 -6.18 -23.39
N VAL A 681 -19.86 -6.21 -23.14
CA VAL A 681 -19.03 -7.42 -23.25
C VAL A 681 -18.86 -8.11 -21.89
N THR A 682 -19.04 -9.42 -21.85
CA THR A 682 -18.69 -10.26 -20.69
C THR A 682 -17.23 -10.68 -20.77
N THR A 683 -16.84 -11.39 -21.83
CA THR A 683 -15.45 -11.78 -22.11
C THR A 683 -15.01 -11.17 -23.42
N TYR A 684 -13.81 -10.58 -23.46
CA TYR A 684 -13.30 -9.85 -24.63
C TYR A 684 -11.77 -9.83 -24.67
N THR A 685 -11.16 -9.50 -25.82
CA THR A 685 -9.71 -9.36 -25.94
C THR A 685 -9.19 -8.24 -25.03
N LYS A 686 -8.03 -8.44 -24.40
CA LYS A 686 -7.38 -7.41 -23.57
C LYS A 686 -7.07 -6.14 -24.39
N PRO A 687 -7.08 -4.94 -23.77
CA PRO A 687 -6.70 -3.70 -24.43
C PRO A 687 -5.30 -3.73 -25.04
N ASN A 688 -5.14 -3.15 -26.22
CA ASN A 688 -3.84 -3.06 -26.87
C ASN A 688 -3.01 -1.93 -26.24
N VAL A 689 -2.12 -2.30 -25.32
CA VAL A 689 -1.16 -1.39 -24.69
C VAL A 689 0.23 -1.39 -25.36
N GLY A 690 0.35 -2.04 -26.53
CA GLY A 690 1.57 -2.12 -27.33
C GLY A 690 2.24 -3.49 -27.25
N ASN A 691 3.53 -3.55 -27.61
CA ASN A 691 4.26 -4.83 -27.72
C ASN A 691 4.69 -5.44 -26.37
N LYS A 692 4.44 -4.76 -25.24
CA LYS A 692 4.74 -5.27 -23.90
C LYS A 692 3.50 -5.94 -23.33
N GLU A 693 3.61 -7.23 -23.05
CA GLU A 693 2.67 -7.90 -22.16
C GLU A 693 3.03 -7.62 -20.70
N TYR A 694 2.00 -7.45 -19.89
CA TYR A 694 2.08 -7.29 -18.45
C TYR A 694 1.51 -8.54 -17.77
N LEU A 695 1.93 -8.75 -16.53
CA LEU A 695 1.73 -9.98 -15.80
C LEU A 695 0.43 -9.92 -15.00
N VAL A 696 -0.14 -11.08 -14.69
CA VAL A 696 -1.31 -11.15 -13.79
C VAL A 696 -0.92 -10.62 -12.41
N THR A 697 -1.74 -9.73 -11.87
CA THR A 697 -1.61 -9.20 -10.51
C THR A 697 -2.89 -9.47 -9.73
N ASN A 698 -2.75 -9.68 -8.42
CA ASN A 698 -3.87 -9.95 -7.51
C ASN A 698 -3.92 -8.88 -6.42
N LEU A 699 -5.14 -8.50 -6.03
CA LEU A 699 -5.34 -7.68 -4.83
C LEU A 699 -5.22 -8.59 -3.58
N PRO A 700 -4.42 -8.22 -2.56
CA PRO A 700 -4.22 -9.03 -1.37
C PRO A 700 -5.53 -9.28 -0.61
N THR A 701 -5.80 -10.55 -0.33
CA THR A 701 -6.98 -11.03 0.40
C THR A 701 -6.65 -11.57 1.80
N ASN A 702 -5.42 -12.05 2.01
CA ASN A 702 -4.92 -12.61 3.28
C ASN A 702 -4.01 -11.61 4.02
N ASP A 703 -3.90 -11.72 5.35
CA ASP A 703 -2.96 -10.95 6.16
C ASP A 703 -2.47 -11.77 7.37
N ASN A 704 -1.18 -11.69 7.69
CA ASN A 704 -0.55 -12.34 8.84
C ASN A 704 -0.07 -11.36 9.91
N PHE A 705 -0.32 -10.06 9.73
CA PHE A 705 0.04 -8.98 10.67
C PHE A 705 1.54 -8.93 11.05
N ARG A 706 2.42 -9.52 10.22
CA ARG A 706 3.90 -9.49 10.35
C ARG A 706 4.56 -8.33 9.58
N ASN A 707 3.77 -7.52 8.89
CA ASN A 707 4.17 -6.15 8.56
C ASN A 707 3.94 -5.26 9.80
N TYR A 708 4.70 -4.17 9.95
CA TYR A 708 4.47 -3.16 10.99
C TYR A 708 3.40 -2.16 10.55
N GLN A 709 3.22 -1.99 9.23
CA GLN A 709 2.09 -1.30 8.63
C GLN A 709 0.95 -2.27 8.31
N LEU A 710 -0.29 -1.78 8.38
CA LEU A 710 -1.48 -2.55 8.03
C LEU A 710 -1.65 -2.64 6.50
N GLY A 711 -2.06 -3.80 5.99
CA GLY A 711 -2.20 -4.01 4.54
C GLY A 711 -3.27 -3.12 3.88
N MET A 712 -3.01 -2.66 2.64
CA MET A 712 -3.87 -1.70 1.91
C MET A 712 -5.29 -2.22 1.59
N GLN A 713 -5.53 -3.53 1.75
CA GLN A 713 -6.86 -4.14 1.63
C GLN A 713 -7.81 -3.78 2.78
N TRP A 714 -7.27 -3.32 3.91
CA TRP A 714 -8.02 -2.96 5.09
C TRP A 714 -8.47 -1.50 5.09
N GLY A 715 -9.63 -1.26 5.71
CA GLY A 715 -10.07 0.08 6.12
C GLY A 715 -10.92 0.00 7.38
N TRP A 716 -10.70 0.89 8.32
CA TRP A 716 -11.49 1.03 9.53
C TRP A 716 -12.89 1.52 9.20
N ASN A 717 -13.89 0.94 9.87
CA ASN A 717 -15.20 1.56 9.96
C ASN A 717 -15.08 2.83 10.80
N HIS A 718 -15.22 4.01 10.17
CA HIS A 718 -15.00 5.32 10.78
C HIS A 718 -13.55 5.54 11.27
N ASN A 719 -13.24 6.73 11.79
CA ASN A 719 -11.89 7.05 12.27
C ASN A 719 -11.50 6.13 13.46
N PRO A 720 -10.39 5.38 13.37
CA PRO A 720 -9.89 4.58 14.49
C PRO A 720 -9.45 5.47 15.66
N ASP A 721 -9.47 4.92 16.86
CA ASP A 721 -8.65 5.39 17.97
C ASP A 721 -7.29 4.69 17.87
N ASN A 722 -6.28 5.41 17.38
CA ASN A 722 -4.92 4.89 17.18
C ASN A 722 -4.21 4.53 18.49
N SER A 723 -4.74 4.92 19.67
CA SER A 723 -4.22 4.45 20.96
C SER A 723 -4.79 3.10 21.42
N LYS A 724 -5.68 2.47 20.62
CA LYS A 724 -6.39 1.23 20.98
C LYS A 724 -6.17 0.07 20.01
N TRP A 725 -5.36 0.24 18.98
CA TRP A 725 -4.87 -0.86 18.14
C TRP A 725 -3.35 -0.81 18.00
N SER A 726 -2.71 -1.92 17.67
CA SER A 726 -1.26 -1.96 17.43
C SER A 726 -0.84 -3.25 16.71
N LEU A 727 0.19 -3.14 15.85
CA LEU A 727 0.96 -4.27 15.29
C LEU A 727 2.31 -4.47 16.03
N THR A 728 2.76 -3.45 16.78
CA THR A 728 4.09 -3.38 17.40
C THR A 728 4.10 -3.82 18.88
N GLU A 729 2.99 -3.64 19.61
CA GLU A 729 2.81 -4.14 20.99
C GLU A 729 3.00 -5.67 21.12
N ARG A 730 2.82 -6.41 20.02
CA ARG A 730 3.08 -7.84 19.87
C ARG A 730 3.33 -8.11 18.39
N SER A 731 4.59 -7.97 17.95
CA SER A 731 4.99 -8.19 16.55
C SER A 731 4.38 -9.47 15.95
N GLY A 732 3.79 -9.36 14.75
CA GLY A 732 3.08 -10.47 14.11
C GLY A 732 1.63 -10.66 14.57
N TYR A 733 1.04 -9.69 15.25
CA TYR A 733 -0.35 -9.74 15.72
C TYR A 733 -1.02 -8.37 15.65
N LEU A 734 -2.25 -8.33 15.14
CA LEU A 734 -3.14 -7.18 15.33
C LEU A 734 -3.76 -7.24 16.73
N ARG A 735 -3.29 -6.38 17.65
CA ARG A 735 -3.93 -6.16 18.95
C ARG A 735 -5.10 -5.18 18.81
N LEU A 736 -6.27 -5.54 19.34
CA LEU A 736 -7.43 -4.66 19.46
C LEU A 736 -7.86 -4.54 20.93
N ARG A 737 -7.86 -3.32 21.47
CA ARG A 737 -8.26 -2.96 22.84
C ARG A 737 -9.68 -2.39 22.84
N THR A 738 -10.47 -2.64 23.88
CA THR A 738 -11.83 -2.07 23.95
C THR A 738 -11.78 -0.55 24.12
N VAL A 739 -12.35 0.18 23.14
CA VAL A 739 -12.28 1.65 23.04
C VAL A 739 -13.26 2.34 24.00
N SER A 740 -14.52 1.94 23.93
CA SER A 740 -15.66 2.51 24.65
C SER A 740 -16.64 1.42 25.10
N VAL A 741 -17.56 1.76 26.00
CA VAL A 741 -18.72 0.93 26.32
C VAL A 741 -19.88 1.34 25.42
N VAL A 742 -20.44 0.38 24.67
CA VAL A 742 -21.50 0.59 23.67
C VAL A 742 -22.63 -0.43 23.84
N ASP A 743 -23.83 -0.08 23.35
CA ASP A 743 -25.01 -0.96 23.37
C ASP A 743 -25.30 -1.64 22.02
N SER A 744 -24.60 -1.23 20.95
CA SER A 744 -24.79 -1.73 19.60
C SER A 744 -23.46 -1.88 18.85
N PHE A 745 -23.33 -2.95 18.08
CA PHE A 745 -22.16 -3.21 17.22
C PHE A 745 -21.91 -2.07 16.22
N MET A 746 -22.94 -1.37 15.76
CA MET A 746 -22.81 -0.22 14.85
C MET A 746 -22.11 1.01 15.46
N GLN A 747 -21.83 1.00 16.77
CA GLN A 747 -21.05 2.03 17.49
C GLN A 747 -19.60 1.58 17.77
N ALA A 748 -19.21 0.36 17.40
CA ALA A 748 -17.91 -0.21 17.75
C ALA A 748 -16.75 0.41 16.95
N ARG A 749 -16.11 1.45 17.53
CA ARG A 749 -14.81 1.97 17.06
C ARG A 749 -13.77 0.84 16.95
N ASN A 750 -12.80 1.03 16.07
CA ASN A 750 -11.75 0.05 15.75
C ASN A 750 -12.32 -1.30 15.25
N THR A 751 -13.49 -1.26 14.60
CA THR A 751 -13.94 -2.35 13.73
C THR A 751 -13.19 -2.24 12.40
N LEU A 752 -12.23 -3.13 12.17
CA LEU A 752 -11.45 -3.18 10.93
C LEU A 752 -12.22 -3.94 9.85
N THR A 753 -12.26 -3.44 8.62
CA THR A 753 -13.08 -4.02 7.54
C THR A 753 -12.30 -4.29 6.26
N GLN A 754 -12.73 -5.31 5.50
CA GLN A 754 -12.18 -5.69 4.20
C GLN A 754 -13.31 -6.05 3.23
N ARG A 755 -13.17 -5.65 1.96
CA ARG A 755 -14.11 -5.98 0.88
C ARG A 755 -14.21 -7.52 0.71
N ILE A 756 -15.43 -8.06 0.62
CA ILE A 756 -15.63 -9.48 0.32
C ILE A 756 -15.42 -9.71 -1.18
N PHE A 757 -14.29 -10.30 -1.56
CA PHE A 757 -14.02 -10.69 -2.95
C PHE A 757 -14.74 -11.99 -3.34
N GLY A 758 -15.18 -12.06 -4.59
CA GLY A 758 -15.67 -13.29 -5.21
C GLY A 758 -14.62 -13.95 -6.11
N TYR A 759 -14.80 -15.25 -6.34
CA TYR A 759 -13.85 -16.08 -7.07
C TYR A 759 -14.60 -16.80 -8.21
N PRO A 760 -14.25 -16.57 -9.50
CA PRO A 760 -14.99 -17.16 -10.62
C PRO A 760 -15.03 -18.70 -10.61
N SER A 761 -14.05 -19.34 -9.97
CA SER A 761 -13.96 -20.78 -9.74
C SER A 761 -14.85 -21.30 -8.61
N ASP A 762 -15.21 -20.46 -7.63
CA ASP A 762 -16.08 -20.83 -6.49
C ASP A 762 -16.91 -19.63 -5.99
N LEU A 763 -18.06 -19.42 -6.64
CA LEU A 763 -19.07 -18.44 -6.21
C LEU A 763 -19.87 -18.88 -4.97
N SER A 764 -19.57 -20.04 -4.37
CA SER A 764 -20.28 -20.53 -3.17
C SER A 764 -19.55 -20.25 -1.87
N HIS A 765 -18.23 -20.03 -1.91
CA HIS A 765 -17.40 -19.88 -0.71
C HIS A 765 -16.37 -18.74 -0.85
N SER A 766 -16.80 -17.50 -0.60
CA SER A 766 -15.87 -16.46 -0.15
C SER A 766 -15.66 -16.64 1.35
N TYR A 767 -14.51 -17.18 1.78
CA TYR A 767 -14.18 -17.31 3.19
C TYR A 767 -13.66 -15.99 3.77
N GLY A 768 -13.93 -15.76 5.05
CA GLY A 768 -13.11 -14.95 5.93
C GLY A 768 -12.87 -15.75 7.21
N THR A 769 -11.63 -15.84 7.67
CA THR A 769 -11.24 -16.67 8.83
C THR A 769 -10.21 -15.93 9.67
N ILE A 770 -10.36 -15.90 11.00
CA ILE A 770 -9.34 -15.37 11.93
C ILE A 770 -8.91 -16.41 12.97
N LYS A 771 -7.65 -16.31 13.41
CA LYS A 771 -7.09 -16.95 14.61
C LYS A 771 -6.94 -15.86 15.68
N MET A 772 -7.67 -15.98 16.80
CA MET A 772 -7.77 -14.92 17.81
C MET A 772 -7.48 -15.43 19.23
N SER A 773 -6.60 -14.73 19.93
CA SER A 773 -6.30 -14.93 21.35
C SER A 773 -7.25 -14.11 22.24
N ILE A 774 -8.18 -14.80 22.90
CA ILE A 774 -9.22 -14.26 23.79
C ILE A 774 -8.80 -14.20 25.28
N ALA A 775 -7.55 -14.57 25.60
CA ALA A 775 -7.05 -14.71 26.96
C ALA A 775 -7.10 -13.44 27.84
N LYS A 776 -7.30 -12.27 27.24
CA LYS A 776 -7.14 -10.94 27.87
C LYS A 776 -8.41 -10.07 27.84
N MET A 777 -9.54 -10.65 27.45
CA MET A 777 -10.86 -10.02 27.53
C MET A 777 -11.31 -9.86 29.00
N MET A 778 -12.01 -8.76 29.28
CA MET A 778 -12.61 -8.41 30.58
C MET A 778 -14.15 -8.52 30.54
N GLU A 779 -14.81 -8.40 31.69
CA GLU A 779 -16.27 -8.52 31.81
C GLU A 779 -17.00 -7.57 30.85
N GLY A 780 -17.91 -8.13 30.04
CA GLY A 780 -18.65 -7.40 29.03
C GLY A 780 -17.90 -7.12 27.71
N ASP A 781 -16.61 -7.46 27.56
CA ASP A 781 -15.94 -7.42 26.26
C ASP A 781 -16.63 -8.37 25.26
N VAL A 782 -16.70 -7.95 24.00
CA VAL A 782 -17.26 -8.66 22.84
C VAL A 782 -16.29 -8.51 21.67
N ALA A 783 -15.73 -9.62 21.20
CA ALA A 783 -14.74 -9.63 20.11
C ALA A 783 -15.00 -10.78 19.13
N GLY A 784 -14.73 -10.58 17.84
CA GLY A 784 -15.05 -11.59 16.84
C GLY A 784 -14.82 -11.20 15.39
N LEU A 785 -15.50 -11.95 14.51
CA LEU A 785 -15.51 -11.80 13.05
C LEU A 785 -16.95 -11.66 12.58
N GLY A 786 -17.23 -10.64 11.76
CA GLY A 786 -18.56 -10.36 11.24
C GLY A 786 -18.61 -10.09 9.73
N VAL A 787 -19.84 -9.88 9.28
CA VAL A 787 -20.20 -9.34 7.97
C VAL A 787 -20.95 -8.03 8.20
N PHE A 788 -20.37 -6.92 7.73
CA PHE A 788 -20.80 -5.56 8.01
C PHE A 788 -21.68 -4.98 6.89
N GLN A 789 -22.94 -4.70 7.21
CA GLN A 789 -23.90 -3.90 6.42
C GLN A 789 -25.11 -3.58 7.32
N SER A 790 -26.29 -3.25 6.77
CA SER A 790 -27.55 -3.15 7.49
C SER A 790 -28.63 -3.95 6.73
N PRO A 791 -28.88 -5.23 7.08
CA PRO A 791 -28.47 -5.92 8.31
C PRO A 791 -26.98 -6.32 8.37
N TYR A 792 -26.46 -6.47 9.60
CA TYR A 792 -25.18 -7.09 9.91
C TYR A 792 -25.38 -8.44 10.60
N ALA A 793 -24.33 -9.27 10.63
CA ALA A 793 -24.23 -10.36 11.60
C ALA A 793 -22.76 -10.64 11.97
N TYR A 794 -22.53 -11.22 13.14
CA TYR A 794 -21.19 -11.64 13.58
C TYR A 794 -21.19 -12.90 14.43
N ILE A 795 -20.05 -13.59 14.45
CA ILE A 795 -19.72 -14.63 15.43
C ILE A 795 -18.52 -14.16 16.26
N GLY A 796 -18.56 -14.42 17.57
CA GLY A 796 -17.55 -13.91 18.48
C GLY A 796 -17.57 -14.58 19.84
N VAL A 797 -16.83 -13.99 20.78
CA VAL A 797 -16.83 -14.34 22.19
C VAL A 797 -17.28 -13.13 22.99
N LYS A 798 -18.13 -13.35 23.99
CA LYS A 798 -18.53 -12.36 24.99
C LYS A 798 -18.15 -12.84 26.38
N VAL A 799 -17.60 -11.98 27.22
CA VAL A 799 -17.36 -12.31 28.64
C VAL A 799 -18.62 -12.00 29.45
N ILE A 800 -19.13 -13.02 30.15
CA ILE A 800 -20.37 -12.95 30.94
C ILE A 800 -20.11 -13.60 32.31
N ASN A 801 -20.21 -12.84 33.39
CA ASN A 801 -19.87 -13.26 34.76
C ASN A 801 -18.42 -13.84 34.88
N GLY A 802 -17.50 -13.37 34.06
CA GLY A 802 -16.12 -13.87 33.93
C GLY A 802 -15.94 -15.07 32.98
N GLU A 803 -17.02 -15.69 32.49
CA GLU A 803 -16.96 -16.82 31.55
C GLU A 803 -16.96 -16.34 30.10
N LYS A 804 -15.99 -16.83 29.31
CA LYS A 804 -15.86 -16.53 27.87
C LYS A 804 -16.87 -17.36 27.10
N THR A 805 -17.98 -16.78 26.69
CA THR A 805 -19.09 -17.47 26.04
C THR A 805 -19.06 -17.20 24.54
N LEU A 806 -19.11 -18.25 23.71
CA LEU A 806 -19.32 -18.08 22.27
C LEU A 806 -20.67 -17.41 22.03
N ILE A 807 -20.72 -16.41 21.16
CA ILE A 807 -21.98 -15.80 20.73
C ILE A 807 -22.04 -15.66 19.21
N GLU A 808 -23.24 -15.63 18.68
CA GLU A 808 -23.57 -15.09 17.36
C GLU A 808 -24.63 -14.01 17.54
N GLU A 809 -24.61 -12.98 16.72
CA GLU A 809 -25.67 -11.99 16.65
C GLU A 809 -26.01 -11.69 15.20
N ASN A 810 -27.27 -11.88 14.83
CA ASN A 810 -27.80 -11.61 13.50
C ASN A 810 -28.84 -10.49 13.62
N ASN A 811 -28.48 -9.29 13.14
CA ASN A 811 -29.33 -8.09 13.14
C ASN A 811 -30.04 -7.85 14.50
N HIS A 812 -29.25 -7.66 15.56
CA HIS A 812 -29.66 -7.50 16.97
C HIS A 812 -30.28 -8.73 17.66
N VAL A 813 -30.43 -9.88 17.00
CA VAL A 813 -30.85 -11.15 17.63
C VAL A 813 -29.62 -11.94 18.05
N GLN A 814 -29.37 -12.06 19.36
CA GLN A 814 -28.16 -12.71 19.91
C GLN A 814 -28.42 -14.16 20.36
N THR A 815 -27.61 -15.08 19.86
CA THR A 815 -27.58 -16.51 20.21
C THR A 815 -26.39 -16.80 21.13
N LEU A 816 -26.64 -17.38 22.32
CA LEU A 816 -25.58 -17.82 23.23
C LEU A 816 -25.16 -19.27 22.96
N GLY A 817 -23.86 -19.52 22.91
CA GLY A 817 -23.22 -20.81 22.65
C GLY A 817 -22.49 -21.38 23.88
N PRO A 818 -21.55 -22.32 23.69
CA PRO A 818 -20.77 -22.89 24.78
C PRO A 818 -19.77 -21.90 25.39
N VAL A 819 -19.37 -22.16 26.64
CA VAL A 819 -18.22 -21.49 27.27
C VAL A 819 -16.93 -22.05 26.68
N ILE A 820 -16.05 -21.17 26.22
CA ILE A 820 -14.74 -21.45 25.64
C ILE A 820 -13.70 -21.42 26.76
N ALA A 821 -13.14 -22.60 27.07
CA ALA A 821 -12.10 -22.74 28.09
C ALA A 821 -10.69 -22.37 27.57
N ASP A 822 -10.48 -22.50 26.26
CA ASP A 822 -9.20 -22.24 25.60
C ASP A 822 -8.87 -20.74 25.50
N SER A 823 -7.59 -20.43 25.37
CA SER A 823 -7.08 -19.07 25.20
C SER A 823 -7.13 -18.57 23.76
N VAL A 824 -7.33 -19.47 22.79
CA VAL A 824 -7.34 -19.20 21.35
C VAL A 824 -8.62 -19.79 20.74
N ILE A 825 -9.22 -19.07 19.81
CA ILE A 825 -10.37 -19.51 19.02
C ILE A 825 -10.15 -19.16 17.54
N TYR A 826 -10.67 -20.00 16.65
CA TYR A 826 -10.75 -19.72 15.23
C TYR A 826 -12.19 -19.39 14.87
N LEU A 827 -12.42 -18.27 14.20
CA LEU A 827 -13.75 -17.80 13.82
C LEU A 827 -13.80 -17.64 12.30
N ARG A 828 -14.91 -18.06 11.68
CA ARG A 828 -15.06 -18.11 10.23
C ARG A 828 -16.44 -17.64 9.79
N ALA A 829 -16.46 -16.78 8.78
CA ALA A 829 -17.63 -16.45 8.00
C ALA A 829 -17.44 -17.01 6.57
N ILE A 830 -18.53 -17.45 5.94
CA ILE A 830 -18.54 -17.87 4.53
C ILE A 830 -19.66 -17.11 3.84
N ALA A 831 -19.32 -16.22 2.90
CA ALA A 831 -20.27 -15.48 2.08
C ALA A 831 -20.48 -16.19 0.73
N ASN A 832 -21.73 -16.35 0.32
CA ASN A 832 -22.13 -17.11 -0.88
C ASN A 832 -22.72 -16.18 -1.94
N TYR A 833 -22.00 -16.00 -3.05
CA TYR A 833 -22.37 -15.09 -4.14
C TYR A 833 -23.63 -15.53 -4.89
N ASN A 834 -23.95 -16.83 -4.88
CA ASN A 834 -25.16 -17.37 -5.54
C ASN A 834 -26.44 -17.11 -4.74
N THR A 835 -26.37 -17.05 -3.41
CA THR A 835 -27.56 -16.85 -2.54
C THR A 835 -27.63 -15.48 -1.87
N SER A 836 -26.54 -14.70 -1.87
CA SER A 836 -26.39 -13.49 -1.04
C SER A 836 -26.61 -13.78 0.46
N GLN A 837 -26.12 -14.93 0.93
CA GLN A 837 -26.15 -15.29 2.35
C GLN A 837 -24.74 -15.44 2.94
N ALA A 838 -24.60 -15.21 4.24
CA ALA A 838 -23.38 -15.50 4.98
C ALA A 838 -23.63 -16.40 6.19
N SER A 839 -22.84 -17.46 6.29
CA SER A 839 -22.93 -18.50 7.33
C SER A 839 -21.71 -18.46 8.26
N PHE A 840 -21.90 -18.71 9.55
CA PHE A 840 -20.87 -18.55 10.58
C PHE A 840 -20.45 -19.88 11.24
N TYR A 841 -19.16 -19.99 11.56
CA TYR A 841 -18.52 -21.19 12.09
C TYR A 841 -17.43 -20.84 13.10
N TYR A 842 -17.17 -21.74 14.05
CA TYR A 842 -16.03 -21.65 14.96
C TYR A 842 -15.22 -22.96 14.99
N SER A 843 -13.95 -22.88 15.38
CA SER A 843 -13.10 -24.03 15.67
C SER A 843 -12.17 -23.74 16.85
N LEU A 844 -11.70 -24.79 17.51
CA LEU A 844 -10.68 -24.74 18.56
C LEU A 844 -9.37 -25.43 18.13
N ASP A 845 -9.36 -26.10 16.97
CA ASP A 845 -8.24 -26.90 16.47
C ASP A 845 -7.76 -26.52 15.05
N ASN A 846 -8.39 -25.52 14.42
CA ASN A 846 -8.18 -25.07 13.03
C ASN A 846 -8.48 -26.11 11.93
N THR A 847 -9.08 -27.25 12.27
CA THR A 847 -9.39 -28.34 11.33
C THR A 847 -10.89 -28.65 11.27
N THR A 848 -11.56 -28.64 12.43
CA THR A 848 -12.98 -28.95 12.57
C THR A 848 -13.77 -27.67 12.81
N TYR A 849 -14.39 -27.13 11.75
CA TYR A 849 -15.23 -25.95 11.82
C TYR A 849 -16.70 -26.34 12.06
N THR A 850 -17.25 -25.91 13.19
CA THR A 850 -18.63 -26.19 13.61
C THR A 850 -19.52 -24.99 13.28
N PRO A 851 -20.63 -25.16 12.54
CA PRO A 851 -21.56 -24.06 12.27
C PRO A 851 -22.26 -23.60 13.54
N PHE A 852 -22.48 -22.29 13.67
CA PHE A 852 -23.16 -21.70 14.82
C PHE A 852 -23.93 -20.44 14.42
N GLY A 853 -25.10 -20.22 15.05
CA GLY A 853 -25.98 -19.11 14.71
C GLY A 853 -26.95 -19.40 13.56
N THR A 854 -27.30 -18.36 12.82
CA THR A 854 -28.24 -18.36 11.68
C THR A 854 -27.69 -17.58 10.50
N ASP A 855 -28.04 -17.98 9.27
CA ASP A 855 -27.53 -17.33 8.06
C ASP A 855 -27.98 -15.86 7.97
N LEU A 856 -27.02 -14.95 7.78
CA LEU A 856 -27.30 -13.56 7.42
C LEU A 856 -27.79 -13.51 5.98
N ASN A 857 -29.00 -13.02 5.75
CA ASN A 857 -29.47 -12.66 4.42
C ASN A 857 -28.92 -11.27 4.09
N MET A 858 -27.78 -11.22 3.42
CA MET A 858 -27.04 -9.98 3.14
C MET A 858 -27.84 -9.09 2.17
N GLN A 859 -27.79 -7.77 2.41
CA GLN A 859 -28.46 -6.78 1.57
C GLN A 859 -27.51 -5.62 1.24
N TYR A 860 -27.90 -4.78 0.30
CA TYR A 860 -27.24 -3.49 0.04
C TYR A 860 -28.20 -2.37 0.42
N ASN A 861 -27.98 -1.82 1.61
CA ASN A 861 -28.76 -0.72 2.15
C ASN A 861 -28.08 0.63 1.89
N LEU A 862 -28.84 1.59 1.33
CA LEU A 862 -28.35 2.93 1.01
C LEU A 862 -28.00 3.76 2.25
N SER A 863 -28.48 3.40 3.44
CA SER A 863 -28.01 4.00 4.70
C SER A 863 -26.56 3.68 5.04
N ILE A 864 -25.97 2.68 4.37
CA ILE A 864 -24.54 2.32 4.48
C ILE A 864 -23.80 2.62 3.17
N PHE A 865 -24.46 2.47 2.01
CA PHE A 865 -23.93 2.81 0.67
C PHE A 865 -22.61 2.10 0.26
N THR A 866 -22.24 1.03 0.96
CA THR A 866 -21.11 0.15 0.59
C THR A 866 -21.54 -1.32 0.62
N GLY A 867 -20.91 -2.15 -0.22
CA GLY A 867 -21.11 -3.59 -0.24
C GLY A 867 -20.66 -4.27 1.06
N ASN A 868 -21.24 -5.43 1.36
CA ASN A 868 -20.94 -6.22 2.57
C ASN A 868 -19.42 -6.45 2.71
N LYS A 869 -18.90 -6.28 3.94
CA LYS A 869 -17.46 -6.37 4.25
C LYS A 869 -17.22 -7.39 5.35
N PHE A 870 -16.16 -8.19 5.28
CA PHE A 870 -15.69 -8.92 6.46
C PHE A 870 -15.16 -7.91 7.47
N CYS A 871 -15.37 -8.15 8.76
CA CYS A 871 -14.91 -7.23 9.79
C CYS A 871 -14.41 -7.91 11.07
N ILE A 872 -13.32 -7.37 11.64
CA ILE A 872 -12.67 -7.80 12.87
C ILE A 872 -12.89 -6.70 13.91
N PHE A 873 -13.32 -7.04 15.13
CA PHE A 873 -13.71 -6.04 16.13
C PHE A 873 -13.43 -6.49 17.57
N ASN A 874 -13.37 -5.51 18.49
CA ASN A 874 -13.41 -5.71 19.93
C ASN A 874 -14.03 -4.47 20.63
N PHE A 875 -15.18 -4.63 21.28
CA PHE A 875 -15.89 -3.56 22.02
C PHE A 875 -16.37 -4.03 23.39
N ALA A 876 -16.73 -3.11 24.29
CA ALA A 876 -17.23 -3.47 25.62
C ALA A 876 -18.73 -3.16 25.78
N THR A 877 -19.44 -3.94 26.59
CA THR A 877 -20.83 -3.65 27.03
C THR A 877 -20.96 -3.50 28.55
N VAL A 878 -19.84 -3.45 29.30
CA VAL A 878 -19.83 -3.23 30.76
C VAL A 878 -18.67 -2.31 31.18
N GLN A 879 -17.43 -2.67 30.85
CA GLN A 879 -16.22 -1.90 31.18
C GLN A 879 -15.15 -2.07 30.10
N THR A 880 -14.34 -1.03 29.85
CA THR A 880 -13.19 -1.11 28.94
C THR A 880 -11.94 -1.63 29.65
N GLY A 881 -10.92 -1.98 28.87
CA GLY A 881 -9.56 -2.28 29.34
C GLY A 881 -9.04 -3.67 28.99
N GLY A 882 -9.90 -4.58 28.55
CA GLY A 882 -9.49 -5.84 27.95
C GLY A 882 -9.06 -5.71 26.49
N TYR A 883 -8.47 -6.77 25.96
CA TYR A 883 -7.99 -6.83 24.58
C TYR A 883 -7.98 -8.26 24.02
N VAL A 884 -7.93 -8.33 22.69
CA VAL A 884 -7.64 -9.54 21.92
C VAL A 884 -6.40 -9.31 21.05
N ASP A 885 -5.69 -10.40 20.74
CA ASP A 885 -4.62 -10.40 19.75
C ASP A 885 -5.06 -11.31 18.59
N VAL A 886 -5.13 -10.79 17.38
CA VAL A 886 -5.44 -11.56 16.16
C VAL A 886 -4.13 -11.89 15.46
N ASP A 887 -3.91 -13.18 15.23
CA ASP A 887 -2.70 -13.76 14.63
C ASP A 887 -2.68 -13.53 13.10
N TRP A 888 -3.83 -13.77 12.44
CA TRP A 888 -3.99 -13.64 11.00
C TRP A 888 -5.46 -13.54 10.61
N PHE A 889 -5.68 -13.04 9.40
CA PHE A 889 -6.92 -13.17 8.63
C PHE A 889 -6.63 -13.92 7.32
N SER A 890 -7.51 -14.85 6.93
CA SER A 890 -7.39 -15.58 5.68
C SER A 890 -8.71 -15.85 4.96
N THR A 891 -8.67 -15.75 3.64
CA THR A 891 -9.74 -16.18 2.71
C THR A 891 -9.54 -17.61 2.18
N GLU A 892 -8.52 -18.32 2.63
CA GLU A 892 -8.30 -19.72 2.27
C GLU A 892 -9.22 -20.65 3.08
N LYS A 893 -9.68 -21.72 2.43
CA LYS A 893 -10.50 -22.76 3.06
C LYS A 893 -9.76 -23.48 4.19
N ASN A 894 -8.48 -23.76 3.99
CA ASN A 894 -7.55 -24.27 4.99
C ASN A 894 -6.39 -23.28 5.04
N PHE A 895 -5.95 -22.87 6.22
CA PHE A 895 -4.84 -21.93 6.35
C PHE A 895 -3.95 -22.29 7.54
N SER A 896 -2.64 -22.29 7.31
CA SER A 896 -1.60 -22.35 8.32
C SER A 896 -0.48 -21.40 7.95
N GLU A 897 0.02 -20.60 8.89
CA GLU A 897 1.13 -19.69 8.60
C GLU A 897 2.39 -20.45 8.16
N ASP A 898 2.65 -21.61 8.77
CA ASP A 898 3.79 -22.50 8.43
C ASP A 898 3.75 -23.04 7.00
N GLU A 899 2.63 -22.87 6.28
CA GLU A 899 2.46 -23.23 4.87
C GLU A 899 2.85 -22.05 3.95
N PHE A 900 2.29 -20.86 4.19
CA PHE A 900 2.45 -19.67 3.32
C PHE A 900 3.62 -18.74 3.70
N TYR A 901 4.11 -18.78 4.93
CA TYR A 901 5.08 -17.81 5.47
C TYR A 901 6.22 -18.45 6.28
N ASP A 902 7.41 -17.86 6.22
CA ASP A 902 8.56 -18.29 7.00
C ASP A 902 8.36 -18.05 8.51
N ASN A 903 8.56 -19.08 9.32
CA ASN A 903 8.43 -19.02 10.78
C ASN A 903 9.71 -18.49 11.49
N SER A 904 10.73 -18.07 10.72
CA SER A 904 11.89 -17.34 11.23
C SER A 904 11.58 -15.89 11.69
N PHE A 905 10.38 -15.37 11.44
CA PHE A 905 9.98 -14.03 11.86
C PHE A 905 10.06 -13.85 13.39
N THR A 906 10.92 -12.93 13.84
CA THR A 906 11.20 -12.67 15.26
C THR A 906 10.89 -11.23 15.70
N GLY A 907 10.42 -10.38 14.78
CA GLY A 907 10.12 -8.96 15.01
C GLY A 907 10.58 -8.07 13.86
N TYR A 908 10.39 -6.76 14.04
CA TYR A 908 10.71 -5.73 13.05
C TYR A 908 12.18 -5.28 13.12
N SER A 909 12.63 -4.53 12.11
CA SER A 909 13.96 -3.89 12.17
C SER A 909 13.98 -2.80 13.25
N LYS A 910 15.18 -2.44 13.73
CA LYS A 910 15.32 -1.36 14.72
C LYS A 910 14.89 0.00 14.16
N ASP A 911 15.13 0.21 12.87
CA ASP A 911 14.92 1.50 12.20
C ASP A 911 13.42 1.76 11.97
N ALA A 912 12.65 0.71 11.62
CA ALA A 912 11.18 0.75 11.54
C ALA A 912 10.46 0.91 12.90
N LEU A 913 11.21 0.90 14.01
CA LEU A 913 10.69 1.13 15.36
C LEU A 913 11.31 2.37 16.05
N THR A 914 12.30 3.02 15.43
CA THR A 914 12.97 4.21 15.98
C THR A 914 12.32 5.46 15.39
N MET A 915 11.62 6.24 16.22
CA MET A 915 11.08 7.54 15.81
C MET A 915 12.23 8.55 15.70
N ASP A 916 12.36 9.23 14.56
CA ASP A 916 13.29 10.33 14.36
C ASP A 916 12.72 11.66 14.89
N SER A 917 11.48 12.01 14.54
CA SER A 917 10.90 13.32 14.90
C SER A 917 9.37 13.33 14.97
N LEU A 918 8.81 14.42 15.52
CA LEU A 918 7.39 14.74 15.45
C LEU A 918 7.13 15.90 14.49
N GLU A 919 6.09 15.76 13.64
CA GLU A 919 5.63 16.77 12.70
C GLU A 919 4.16 17.13 12.97
N ILE A 920 3.90 18.40 13.27
CA ILE A 920 2.53 18.97 13.28
C ILE A 920 2.18 19.32 11.83
N GLU A 921 1.08 18.77 11.31
CA GLU A 921 0.68 19.02 9.92
C GLU A 921 0.31 20.51 9.69
N GLY A 922 0.83 21.09 8.61
CA GLY A 922 0.56 22.47 8.21
C GLY A 922 1.33 23.54 9.00
N SER A 923 1.00 23.74 10.29
CA SER A 923 1.56 24.84 11.09
C SER A 923 1.62 24.52 12.58
N ASN A 924 2.76 24.78 13.22
CA ASN A 924 2.91 24.74 14.67
C ASN A 924 2.41 26.02 15.38
N ALA A 925 1.85 26.97 14.64
CA ALA A 925 1.12 28.12 15.16
C ALA A 925 -0.32 28.12 14.63
N LEU A 926 -1.28 28.04 15.55
CA LEU A 926 -2.71 27.94 15.26
C LEU A 926 -3.44 29.14 15.88
N GLU A 927 -4.29 29.80 15.11
CA GLU A 927 -5.12 30.91 15.58
C GLU A 927 -6.60 30.59 15.35
N LEU A 928 -7.41 30.70 16.41
CA LEU A 928 -8.80 30.26 16.45
C LEU A 928 -9.74 31.38 16.94
N LEU A 929 -11.01 31.29 16.55
CA LEU A 929 -12.06 32.05 17.22
C LEU A 929 -12.35 31.45 18.60
N THR A 930 -12.62 32.28 19.58
CA THR A 930 -13.12 31.83 20.90
C THR A 930 -14.46 31.09 20.71
N GLY A 931 -14.60 29.90 21.29
CA GLY A 931 -15.75 29.00 21.07
C GLY A 931 -15.68 28.13 19.80
N SER A 932 -14.58 28.17 19.04
CA SER A 932 -14.39 27.33 17.84
C SER A 932 -13.47 26.12 18.08
N THR A 933 -13.49 25.16 17.16
CA THR A 933 -12.68 23.92 17.24
C THR A 933 -11.97 23.67 15.91
N SER A 934 -10.74 23.14 15.96
CA SER A 934 -9.95 22.75 14.78
C SER A 934 -9.38 21.35 14.92
N SER A 935 -9.44 20.57 13.84
CA SER A 935 -8.69 19.31 13.70
C SER A 935 -7.18 19.56 13.85
N LEU A 936 -6.47 18.66 14.52
CA LEU A 936 -5.01 18.64 14.66
C LEU A 936 -4.49 17.27 14.20
N THR A 937 -3.55 17.26 13.25
CA THR A 937 -2.77 16.06 12.91
C THR A 937 -1.35 16.22 13.44
N VAL A 938 -0.93 15.29 14.30
CA VAL A 938 0.46 15.15 14.77
C VAL A 938 0.95 13.82 14.24
N ASN A 939 2.15 13.82 13.66
CA ASN A 939 2.71 12.63 13.05
C ASN A 939 4.05 12.27 13.69
N ALA A 940 4.30 10.98 13.88
CA ALA A 940 5.65 10.46 14.09
C ALA A 940 6.29 10.16 12.73
N LEU A 941 7.56 10.54 12.56
CA LEU A 941 8.40 10.16 11.42
C LEU A 941 9.49 9.22 11.93
N TYR A 942 9.64 8.06 11.31
CA TYR A 942 10.57 6.99 11.71
C TYR A 942 11.83 6.95 10.85
N ALA A 943 12.88 6.27 11.33
CA ALA A 943 14.21 6.28 10.73
C ALA A 943 14.32 5.52 9.38
N ASP A 944 13.31 4.72 9.02
CA ASP A 944 13.14 4.15 7.67
C ASP A 944 12.43 5.10 6.68
N GLY A 945 11.93 6.23 7.17
CA GLY A 945 11.20 7.25 6.40
C GLY A 945 9.67 7.13 6.44
N HIS A 946 9.09 6.15 7.14
CA HIS A 946 7.63 6.04 7.25
C HIS A 946 7.04 7.02 8.29
N LYS A 947 5.74 7.26 8.17
CA LYS A 947 5.00 8.29 8.92
C LYS A 947 3.69 7.73 9.47
N GLU A 948 3.40 7.99 10.75
CA GLU A 948 2.17 7.55 11.44
C GLU A 948 1.41 8.75 12.02
N ASP A 949 0.07 8.79 11.89
CA ASP A 949 -0.78 9.75 12.59
C ASP A 949 -0.98 9.33 14.06
N ILE A 950 -0.31 10.06 14.96
CA ILE A 950 -0.29 9.80 16.39
C ILE A 950 -1.22 10.72 17.18
N SER A 951 -2.11 11.51 16.54
CA SER A 951 -2.88 12.56 17.23
C SER A 951 -3.65 12.09 18.47
N ASP A 952 -4.20 10.87 18.45
CA ASP A 952 -4.92 10.27 19.59
C ASP A 952 -4.00 9.48 20.55
N GLY A 953 -2.79 9.12 20.12
CA GLY A 953 -1.76 8.45 20.94
C GLY A 953 -0.77 9.40 21.63
N ALA A 954 -0.72 10.67 21.20
CA ALA A 954 0.15 11.69 21.76
C ALA A 954 -0.32 12.18 23.14
N THR A 955 0.64 12.52 24.00
CA THR A 955 0.39 13.21 25.27
C THR A 955 0.44 14.72 25.06
N TYR A 956 -0.51 15.45 25.67
CA TYR A 956 -0.63 16.90 25.53
C TYR A 956 -0.45 17.59 26.88
N SER A 957 0.70 18.24 27.07
CA SER A 957 0.98 19.06 28.24
C SER A 957 0.50 20.50 27.99
N ASN A 958 -0.65 20.81 28.56
CA ASN A 958 -1.33 22.10 28.40
C ASN A 958 -1.28 22.88 29.75
N PRO A 959 -0.64 24.07 29.79
CA PRO A 959 -0.55 24.89 31.00
C PRO A 959 -1.72 25.86 31.20
N HIS A 960 -2.55 26.10 30.17
CA HIS A 960 -3.68 27.03 30.18
C HIS A 960 -4.96 26.44 29.55
N PRO A 961 -5.54 25.36 30.14
CA PRO A 961 -6.71 24.68 29.58
C PRO A 961 -7.97 25.55 29.57
N GLU A 962 -7.95 26.70 30.24
CA GLU A 962 -8.96 27.75 30.17
C GLU A 962 -8.92 28.60 28.88
N ILE A 963 -7.81 28.61 28.13
CA ILE A 963 -7.65 29.34 26.87
C ILE A 963 -8.04 28.43 25.71
N ALA A 964 -7.41 27.26 25.64
CA ALA A 964 -7.69 26.20 24.68
C ALA A 964 -7.33 24.84 25.29
N LYS A 965 -7.95 23.76 24.81
CA LYS A 965 -7.72 22.38 25.27
C LYS A 965 -7.63 21.44 24.08
N ILE A 966 -6.99 20.27 24.26
CA ILE A 966 -6.98 19.21 23.25
C ILE A 966 -7.76 18.00 23.74
N ILE A 967 -8.67 17.50 22.90
CA ILE A 967 -9.48 16.30 23.11
C ILE A 967 -9.50 15.55 21.78
N ASN A 968 -9.15 14.25 21.77
CA ASN A 968 -9.23 13.35 20.60
C ASN A 968 -8.71 13.99 19.30
N GLY A 969 -7.49 14.55 19.31
CA GLY A 969 -6.90 15.21 18.13
C GLY A 969 -7.65 16.45 17.61
N GLN A 970 -8.45 17.12 18.44
CA GLN A 970 -9.03 18.44 18.17
C GLN A 970 -8.52 19.48 19.17
N VAL A 971 -8.17 20.67 18.69
CA VAL A 971 -7.93 21.87 19.52
C VAL A 971 -9.25 22.61 19.66
N ILE A 972 -9.78 22.70 20.88
CA ILE A 972 -11.01 23.42 21.24
C ILE A 972 -10.60 24.74 21.91
N SER A 973 -11.16 25.85 21.43
CA SER A 973 -10.87 27.22 21.87
C SER A 973 -11.95 27.70 22.85
N GLU A 974 -11.56 28.09 24.07
CA GLU A 974 -12.48 28.35 25.20
C GLU A 974 -12.55 29.83 25.60
N ALA A 975 -11.40 30.52 25.69
CA ALA A 975 -11.33 31.94 26.06
C ALA A 975 -10.17 32.67 25.37
N ASP A 976 -10.29 33.99 25.18
CA ASP A 976 -9.26 34.83 24.56
C ASP A 976 -7.91 34.73 25.30
N GLY A 977 -6.84 34.38 24.58
CA GLY A 977 -5.54 34.14 25.18
C GLY A 977 -4.49 33.59 24.21
N VAL A 978 -3.28 33.35 24.74
CA VAL A 978 -2.20 32.63 24.05
C VAL A 978 -1.72 31.50 24.94
N ASP A 979 -1.63 30.30 24.39
CA ASP A 979 -1.12 29.10 25.06
C ASP A 979 0.03 28.46 24.26
N THR A 980 0.78 27.59 24.92
CA THR A 980 1.82 26.75 24.31
C THR A 980 1.65 25.33 24.82
N ILE A 981 1.04 24.48 23.98
CA ILE A 981 0.80 23.08 24.31
C ILE A 981 2.00 22.27 23.85
N THR A 982 2.75 21.69 24.78
CA THR A 982 3.83 20.76 24.45
C THR A 982 3.24 19.37 24.23
N ILE A 983 3.36 18.90 23.00
CA ILE A 983 2.99 17.56 22.54
C ILE A 983 4.18 16.62 22.80
N GLY A 984 3.94 15.43 23.31
CA GLY A 984 4.97 14.41 23.55
C GLY A 984 4.51 13.01 23.15
N TYR A 985 5.38 12.25 22.50
CA TYR A 985 5.12 10.86 22.09
C TYR A 985 6.33 9.98 22.41
N GLN A 986 6.10 8.67 22.55
CA GLN A 986 7.11 7.66 22.86
C GLN A 986 6.97 6.51 21.86
N ASP A 987 8.07 6.12 21.21
CA ASP A 987 8.05 5.00 20.27
C ASP A 987 8.09 3.63 20.96
N ALA A 988 8.00 2.56 20.16
CA ALA A 988 8.02 1.17 20.62
C ALA A 988 9.34 0.75 21.30
N LEU A 989 10.43 1.52 21.15
CA LEU A 989 11.72 1.29 21.81
C LEU A 989 11.85 2.10 23.12
N GLY A 990 10.93 3.03 23.37
CA GLY A 990 10.88 3.88 24.54
C GLY A 990 11.52 5.26 24.35
N ASP A 991 11.96 5.61 23.14
CA ASP A 991 12.54 6.93 22.86
C ASP A 991 11.44 7.99 22.76
N GLN A 992 11.59 9.07 23.53
CA GLN A 992 10.58 10.11 23.71
C GLN A 992 10.94 11.36 22.88
N LYS A 993 10.00 11.85 22.06
CA LYS A 993 10.13 13.09 21.29
C LYS A 993 9.02 14.09 21.68
N TYR A 994 9.26 15.37 21.40
CA TYR A 994 8.36 16.48 21.76
C TYR A 994 8.28 17.52 20.64
N ALA A 995 7.13 18.20 20.54
CA ALA A 995 6.90 19.37 19.70
C ALA A 995 6.02 20.40 20.44
N ASP A 996 6.19 21.70 20.18
CA ASP A 996 5.34 22.75 20.75
C ASP A 996 4.30 23.22 19.71
N LEU A 997 3.04 23.30 20.12
CA LEU A 997 1.95 23.96 19.39
C LEU A 997 1.61 25.30 20.07
N TYR A 998 1.79 26.40 19.34
CA TYR A 998 1.44 27.74 19.80
C TYR A 998 0.00 28.06 19.41
N VAL A 999 -0.91 28.13 20.39
CA VAL A 999 -2.33 28.41 20.15
C VAL A 999 -2.64 29.85 20.54
N THR A 1000 -3.30 30.61 19.67
CA THR A 1000 -3.92 31.90 20.03
C THR A 1000 -5.42 31.82 19.85
N SER A 1001 -6.15 32.08 20.91
CA SER A 1001 -7.61 32.20 20.92
C SER A 1001 -7.99 33.69 20.97
N SER A 1002 -9.00 34.10 20.21
CA SER A 1002 -9.49 35.48 20.22
C SER A 1002 -10.95 35.55 19.76
N THR A 1003 -11.77 36.37 20.41
CA THR A 1003 -13.18 36.52 20.02
C THR A 1003 -13.30 37.36 18.73
N PHE A 1004 -12.52 38.44 18.59
CA PHE A 1004 -12.65 39.40 17.48
C PHE A 1004 -11.36 39.62 16.65
N PRO A 1005 -10.69 38.56 16.14
CA PRO A 1005 -9.46 38.70 15.35
C PRO A 1005 -9.74 39.29 13.97
N LEU A 1006 -9.00 40.34 13.59
CA LEU A 1006 -9.10 41.02 12.29
C LEU A 1006 -8.20 40.35 11.24
N LYS A 1007 -8.33 39.02 11.09
CA LYS A 1007 -7.45 38.17 10.26
C LYS A 1007 -8.23 37.42 9.18
N ASN A 1008 -7.64 37.32 7.99
CA ASN A 1008 -8.19 36.52 6.88
C ASN A 1008 -8.42 35.07 7.33
N GLY A 1009 -9.59 34.50 7.02
CA GLY A 1009 -9.99 33.14 7.43
C GLY A 1009 -10.74 33.08 8.76
N LEU A 1010 -10.46 33.99 9.70
CA LEU A 1010 -11.22 34.14 10.95
C LEU A 1010 -12.26 35.27 10.88
N PHE A 1011 -12.04 36.26 10.02
CA PHE A 1011 -13.00 37.30 9.64
C PHE A 1011 -13.64 36.96 8.29
N ASN A 1012 -14.97 36.83 8.25
CA ASN A 1012 -15.75 36.58 7.03
C ASN A 1012 -16.33 37.91 6.47
N PRO A 1013 -15.88 38.41 5.31
CA PRO A 1013 -16.41 39.63 4.70
C PRO A 1013 -17.77 39.48 4.00
N SER A 1014 -18.27 38.25 3.86
CA SER A 1014 -19.44 37.90 3.03
C SER A 1014 -20.47 37.06 3.80
N ILE A 1015 -20.71 37.37 5.08
CA ILE A 1015 -21.80 36.74 5.87
C ILE A 1015 -23.15 37.06 5.22
N TYR A 1016 -23.31 38.27 4.69
CA TYR A 1016 -24.41 38.60 3.77
C TYR A 1016 -23.96 39.56 2.67
N ALA A 1017 -24.30 39.22 1.42
CA ALA A 1017 -23.78 39.81 0.18
C ALA A 1017 -22.24 39.72 0.03
N GLN A 1018 -21.76 39.56 -1.21
CA GLN A 1018 -20.33 39.36 -1.46
C GLN A 1018 -19.53 40.62 -1.12
N GLY A 1019 -18.51 40.48 -0.28
CA GLY A 1019 -17.62 41.54 0.18
C GLY A 1019 -16.16 41.10 0.24
N THR A 1020 -15.26 42.02 0.54
CA THR A 1020 -13.81 41.77 0.67
C THR A 1020 -13.27 42.28 2.00
N PHE A 1021 -12.26 41.60 2.55
CA PHE A 1021 -11.53 42.04 3.73
C PHE A 1021 -10.02 41.98 3.48
N ASN A 1022 -9.29 42.97 3.99
CA ASN A 1022 -7.83 43.01 3.97
C ASN A 1022 -7.29 43.10 5.40
N ALA A 1023 -6.83 41.98 5.96
CA ALA A 1023 -6.20 41.92 7.28
C ALA A 1023 -4.96 42.82 7.43
N GLY A 1024 -4.24 43.15 6.35
CA GLY A 1024 -3.09 44.05 6.41
C GLY A 1024 -3.46 45.52 6.64
N THR A 1025 -4.72 45.91 6.42
CA THR A 1025 -5.23 47.28 6.59
C THR A 1025 -6.54 47.32 7.38
N HIS A 1026 -6.93 46.19 8.00
CA HIS A 1026 -8.23 45.94 8.65
C HIS A 1026 -9.44 46.51 7.87
N THR A 1027 -9.38 46.48 6.53
CA THR A 1027 -10.37 47.16 5.68
C THR A 1027 -11.40 46.16 5.16
N LEU A 1028 -12.65 46.31 5.57
CA LEU A 1028 -13.82 45.60 5.05
C LEU A 1028 -14.51 46.45 3.98
N VAL A 1029 -14.90 45.85 2.87
CA VAL A 1029 -15.88 46.40 1.92
C VAL A 1029 -17.02 45.39 1.82
N THR A 1030 -18.19 45.69 2.39
CA THR A 1030 -19.38 44.84 2.23
C THR A 1030 -20.01 45.04 0.86
N GLY A 1031 -20.71 44.01 0.38
CA GLY A 1031 -21.65 44.15 -0.74
C GLY A 1031 -22.78 45.14 -0.41
N GLN A 1032 -23.62 45.45 -1.39
CA GLN A 1032 -24.74 46.38 -1.19
C GLN A 1032 -25.71 45.86 -0.12
N TYR A 1033 -25.95 46.65 0.93
CA TYR A 1033 -26.67 46.24 2.15
C TYR A 1033 -26.08 45.02 2.87
N GLY A 1034 -24.78 44.75 2.67
CA GLY A 1034 -24.08 43.55 3.13
C GLY A 1034 -23.55 43.61 4.57
N PHE A 1035 -23.10 42.45 5.04
CA PHE A 1035 -22.57 42.20 6.37
C PHE A 1035 -21.26 41.40 6.35
N GLY A 1036 -20.27 41.85 7.11
CA GLY A 1036 -19.01 41.15 7.32
C GLY A 1036 -18.54 41.22 8.77
N GLY A 1037 -17.98 40.12 9.28
CA GLY A 1037 -17.70 39.96 10.71
C GLY A 1037 -17.24 38.55 11.06
N TRP A 1038 -17.74 38.05 12.19
CA TRP A 1038 -17.41 36.77 12.79
C TRP A 1038 -18.67 35.92 12.99
N SER A 1039 -18.51 34.60 12.87
CA SER A 1039 -19.55 33.60 13.12
C SER A 1039 -18.97 32.51 14.01
N TYR A 1040 -19.66 32.17 15.09
CA TYR A 1040 -19.22 31.24 16.12
C TYR A 1040 -20.17 30.04 16.14
N SER A 1041 -19.70 28.88 15.68
CA SER A 1041 -20.54 27.69 15.44
C SER A 1041 -21.19 27.06 16.69
N ALA A 1042 -20.75 27.44 17.89
CA ALA A 1042 -21.36 27.06 19.16
C ALA A 1042 -21.89 28.27 19.95
N GLY A 1043 -21.88 29.47 19.35
CA GLY A 1043 -21.98 30.75 20.04
C GLY A 1043 -20.71 31.09 20.85
N VAL A 1044 -20.53 32.38 21.17
CA VAL A 1044 -19.53 32.83 22.14
C VAL A 1044 -20.22 33.49 23.34
N ASN A 1045 -19.76 33.15 24.54
CA ASN A 1045 -20.34 33.64 25.79
C ASN A 1045 -19.69 34.96 26.21
N LEU A 1046 -20.42 36.06 26.02
CA LEU A 1046 -20.01 37.42 26.39
C LEU A 1046 -20.55 37.87 27.76
N SER A 1047 -21.34 37.04 28.46
CA SER A 1047 -22.02 37.42 29.72
C SER A 1047 -21.06 37.77 30.88
N GLY A 1048 -19.79 37.36 30.82
CA GLY A 1048 -18.74 37.76 31.77
C GLY A 1048 -18.23 39.20 31.60
N TYR A 1049 -18.75 39.96 30.63
CA TYR A 1049 -18.29 41.28 30.26
C TYR A 1049 -19.41 42.32 30.34
N LYS A 1050 -19.12 43.52 30.87
CA LYS A 1050 -20.04 44.67 30.84
C LYS A 1050 -20.22 45.23 29.42
N TYR A 1051 -19.10 45.35 28.69
CA TYR A 1051 -19.03 46.16 27.48
C TYR A 1051 -18.36 45.43 26.32
N LEU A 1052 -18.92 45.57 25.12
CA LEU A 1052 -18.26 45.28 23.85
C LEU A 1052 -18.08 46.59 23.08
N ILE A 1053 -16.84 46.90 22.72
CA ILE A 1053 -16.47 48.16 22.07
C ILE A 1053 -15.97 47.84 20.66
N ALA A 1054 -16.55 48.48 19.65
CA ALA A 1054 -16.08 48.42 18.27
C ALA A 1054 -15.62 49.81 17.80
N LYS A 1055 -14.45 49.89 17.18
CA LYS A 1055 -13.80 51.14 16.74
C LYS A 1055 -13.45 51.11 15.25
N LEU A 1056 -13.51 52.28 14.62
CA LEU A 1056 -13.13 52.52 13.22
C LEU A 1056 -11.86 53.39 13.15
N GLY A 1057 -10.90 53.00 12.32
CA GLY A 1057 -9.67 53.74 12.09
C GLY A 1057 -9.86 55.02 11.27
N ALA A 1058 -10.96 55.11 10.52
CA ALA A 1058 -11.35 56.23 9.68
C ALA A 1058 -12.81 56.66 9.93
N ASP A 1059 -13.20 57.83 9.44
CA ASP A 1059 -14.60 58.24 9.42
C ASP A 1059 -15.37 57.41 8.38
N ASN A 1060 -16.61 57.02 8.69
CA ASN A 1060 -17.46 56.25 7.78
C ASN A 1060 -18.48 57.17 7.08
N ASN A 1061 -18.65 56.99 5.77
CA ASN A 1061 -19.68 57.67 4.98
C ASN A 1061 -20.77 56.70 4.49
N SER A 1062 -20.72 55.45 4.96
CA SER A 1062 -21.40 54.28 4.36
C SER A 1062 -22.64 53.82 5.14
N GLY A 1063 -23.02 54.51 6.22
CA GLY A 1063 -24.08 54.10 7.14
C GLY A 1063 -23.73 52.81 7.90
N VAL A 1064 -22.61 52.81 8.62
CA VAL A 1064 -22.12 51.60 9.31
C VAL A 1064 -22.85 51.38 10.64
N SER A 1065 -23.28 50.14 10.89
CA SER A 1065 -23.75 49.67 12.21
C SER A 1065 -23.01 48.41 12.63
N PHE A 1066 -22.59 48.33 13.89
CA PHE A 1066 -22.20 47.06 14.50
C PHE A 1066 -23.46 46.28 14.90
N ARG A 1067 -23.49 44.96 14.74
CA ARG A 1067 -24.65 44.11 15.06
C ARG A 1067 -24.23 42.85 15.80
N LEU A 1068 -25.11 42.38 16.69
CA LEU A 1068 -25.00 41.12 17.42
C LEU A 1068 -26.26 40.28 17.24
N PHE A 1069 -26.09 38.97 17.09
CA PHE A 1069 -27.16 37.98 16.99
C PHE A 1069 -26.87 36.84 17.97
N ASP A 1070 -27.88 36.47 18.78
CA ASP A 1070 -27.89 35.39 19.78
C ASP A 1070 -28.62 34.12 19.27
N GLU A 1071 -28.90 34.08 17.97
CA GLU A 1071 -29.45 32.94 17.22
C GLU A 1071 -28.51 32.63 16.03
N ASP A 1072 -28.33 31.36 15.68
CA ASP A 1072 -27.48 30.93 14.55
C ASP A 1072 -28.16 31.15 13.19
N ASN A 1073 -28.57 32.40 12.93
CA ASN A 1073 -29.28 32.82 11.74
C ASN A 1073 -29.10 34.33 11.54
N TYR A 1074 -28.45 34.75 10.45
CA TYR A 1074 -28.30 36.16 10.08
C TYR A 1074 -29.64 36.90 9.87
N TRP A 1075 -30.74 36.17 9.64
CA TRP A 1075 -32.08 36.75 9.48
C TRP A 1075 -32.88 36.84 10.80
N SER A 1076 -32.28 36.51 11.94
CA SER A 1076 -32.85 36.79 13.26
C SER A 1076 -32.79 38.28 13.61
N ASP A 1077 -33.50 38.70 14.65
CA ASP A 1077 -33.55 40.11 15.07
C ASP A 1077 -32.31 40.50 15.89
N ALA A 1078 -31.44 41.32 15.30
CA ALA A 1078 -30.16 41.72 15.89
C ALA A 1078 -30.29 42.85 16.92
N ALA A 1079 -29.32 42.93 17.84
CA ALA A 1079 -29.05 44.18 18.56
C ALA A 1079 -28.14 45.08 17.69
N GLU A 1080 -28.69 46.17 17.14
CA GLU A 1080 -28.01 47.06 16.19
C GLU A 1080 -27.48 48.36 16.82
N TYR A 1081 -26.20 48.65 16.61
CA TYR A 1081 -25.50 49.83 17.14
C TYR A 1081 -24.91 50.66 15.99
N ASN A 1082 -25.64 51.72 15.60
CA ASN A 1082 -25.25 52.63 14.53
C ASN A 1082 -24.07 53.53 14.95
N PHE A 1083 -23.00 53.57 14.15
CA PHE A 1083 -21.87 54.48 14.38
C PHE A 1083 -22.26 55.94 14.12
N GLY A 1084 -23.04 56.19 13.05
CA GLY A 1084 -23.32 57.54 12.57
C GLY A 1084 -22.00 58.28 12.26
N ASN A 1085 -21.86 59.49 12.81
CA ASN A 1085 -20.64 60.30 12.67
C ASN A 1085 -19.53 59.93 13.68
N ASN A 1086 -19.74 58.93 14.55
CA ASN A 1086 -18.74 58.50 15.53
C ASN A 1086 -17.82 57.42 14.94
N ARG A 1087 -16.60 57.33 15.46
CA ARG A 1087 -15.67 56.21 15.19
C ARG A 1087 -15.73 55.08 16.22
N GLN A 1088 -16.66 55.13 17.17
CA GLN A 1088 -16.81 54.12 18.22
C GLN A 1088 -18.28 53.88 18.52
N VAL A 1089 -18.64 52.61 18.73
CA VAL A 1089 -19.86 52.21 19.45
C VAL A 1089 -19.48 51.43 20.71
N VAL A 1090 -20.34 51.50 21.72
CA VAL A 1090 -20.21 50.73 22.97
C VAL A 1090 -21.54 50.03 23.20
N VAL A 1091 -21.50 48.70 23.19
CA VAL A 1091 -22.60 47.84 23.59
C VAL A 1091 -22.50 47.65 25.10
N ASP A 1092 -23.54 48.04 25.83
CA ASP A 1092 -23.77 47.54 27.20
C ASP A 1092 -24.38 46.14 27.06
N ILE A 1093 -23.59 45.12 27.38
CA ILE A 1093 -23.91 43.70 27.11
C ILE A 1093 -25.07 43.24 28.00
N ALA A 1094 -25.14 43.71 29.25
CA ALA A 1094 -26.18 43.34 30.20
C ALA A 1094 -27.53 44.04 29.92
N ASN A 1095 -27.52 45.12 29.15
CA ASN A 1095 -28.69 45.90 28.77
C ASN A 1095 -28.89 45.97 27.23
N ALA A 1096 -28.39 44.95 26.51
CA ALA A 1096 -28.54 44.86 25.05
C ALA A 1096 -29.94 44.40 24.66
N HIS A 1097 -30.54 45.05 23.66
CA HIS A 1097 -31.88 44.74 23.16
C HIS A 1097 -31.90 44.59 21.63
N LYS A 1098 -32.64 43.58 21.17
CA LYS A 1098 -32.93 43.32 19.75
C LYS A 1098 -33.75 44.47 19.17
N SER A 1099 -33.36 44.98 18.01
CA SER A 1099 -33.76 46.32 17.55
C SER A 1099 -35.15 46.41 16.94
N ASN A 1100 -35.73 45.32 16.43
CA ASN A 1100 -37.09 45.32 15.89
C ASN A 1100 -38.15 44.87 16.91
N SER A 1101 -37.81 43.90 17.76
CA SER A 1101 -38.71 43.31 18.77
C SER A 1101 -38.63 43.96 20.15
N GLY A 1102 -37.50 44.59 20.50
CA GLY A 1102 -37.23 45.11 21.84
C GLY A 1102 -36.93 44.04 22.89
N ALA A 1103 -36.89 42.75 22.51
CA ALA A 1103 -36.48 41.68 23.41
C ALA A 1103 -35.04 41.89 23.91
N ALA A 1104 -34.71 41.38 25.10
CA ALA A 1104 -33.31 41.33 25.53
C ALA A 1104 -32.53 40.38 24.63
N LEU A 1105 -31.28 40.73 24.32
CA LEU A 1105 -30.30 39.83 23.69
C LEU A 1105 -29.80 38.84 24.77
N ASP A 1106 -29.61 37.56 24.44
CA ASP A 1106 -28.86 36.63 25.31
C ASP A 1106 -27.35 36.78 25.09
N PRO A 1107 -26.58 37.38 26.02
CA PRO A 1107 -25.15 37.52 25.86
C PRO A 1107 -24.39 36.21 26.09
N SER A 1108 -25.03 35.11 26.51
CA SER A 1108 -24.35 33.84 26.75
C SER A 1108 -24.13 32.98 25.50
N HIS A 1109 -24.82 33.28 24.39
CA HIS A 1109 -24.73 32.52 23.13
C HIS A 1109 -24.72 33.43 21.89
N ILE A 1110 -23.71 34.29 21.72
CA ILE A 1110 -23.63 35.15 20.51
C ILE A 1110 -23.08 34.35 19.33
N TYR A 1111 -23.92 34.04 18.34
CA TYR A 1111 -23.52 33.26 17.15
C TYR A 1111 -22.93 34.13 16.03
N ILE A 1112 -23.38 35.37 15.88
CA ILE A 1112 -22.91 36.26 14.81
C ILE A 1112 -22.64 37.66 15.38
N ALA A 1113 -21.50 38.24 15.02
CA ALA A 1113 -21.12 39.61 15.38
C ALA A 1113 -20.40 40.29 14.21
N GLY A 1114 -20.62 41.58 13.96
CA GLY A 1114 -19.96 42.23 12.81
C GLY A 1114 -20.52 43.57 12.38
N PHE A 1115 -20.11 43.99 11.18
CA PHE A 1115 -20.38 45.29 10.60
C PHE A 1115 -21.31 45.17 9.39
N TRP A 1116 -22.44 45.87 9.47
CA TRP A 1116 -23.35 46.12 8.35
C TRP A 1116 -23.06 47.49 7.73
N SER A 1117 -23.28 47.65 6.43
CA SER A 1117 -23.36 48.97 5.80
C SER A 1117 -24.20 48.97 4.52
N TYR A 1118 -24.49 50.16 3.98
CA TYR A 1118 -25.10 50.29 2.65
C TYR A 1118 -24.23 49.68 1.53
N GLY A 1119 -22.95 49.42 1.78
CA GLY A 1119 -22.04 48.69 0.89
C GLY A 1119 -21.20 49.56 -0.03
N ASN A 1120 -20.34 48.92 -0.82
CA ASN A 1120 -19.52 49.55 -1.87
C ASN A 1120 -18.62 50.71 -1.38
N SER A 1121 -18.23 50.73 -0.10
CA SER A 1121 -17.34 51.74 0.47
C SER A 1121 -16.57 51.15 1.67
N PRO A 1122 -15.28 51.53 1.85
CA PRO A 1122 -14.40 50.90 2.84
C PRO A 1122 -14.74 51.27 4.28
N ILE A 1123 -14.76 50.25 5.13
CA ILE A 1123 -14.87 50.30 6.58
C ILE A 1123 -13.49 49.92 7.12
N VAL A 1124 -12.70 50.89 7.58
CA VAL A 1124 -11.42 50.62 8.24
C VAL A 1124 -11.70 50.35 9.72
N ILE A 1125 -11.52 49.10 10.16
CA ILE A 1125 -11.75 48.70 11.55
C ILE A 1125 -10.45 48.93 12.34
N ASP A 1126 -10.51 49.68 13.44
CA ASP A 1126 -9.34 49.88 14.32
C ASP A 1126 -9.15 48.64 15.20
N THR A 1127 -10.18 48.32 15.99
CA THR A 1127 -10.22 47.16 16.88
C THR A 1127 -11.66 46.89 17.33
N VAL A 1128 -11.94 45.65 17.73
CA VAL A 1128 -13.16 45.26 18.46
C VAL A 1128 -12.71 44.46 19.69
N PHE A 1129 -13.23 44.79 20.88
CA PHE A 1129 -12.75 44.19 22.13
C PHE A 1129 -13.78 44.25 23.27
N LEU A 1130 -13.61 43.36 24.24
CA LEU A 1130 -14.43 43.23 25.44
C LEU A 1130 -13.83 44.00 26.62
N SER A 1131 -14.68 44.50 27.52
CA SER A 1131 -14.26 45.23 28.71
C SER A 1131 -15.21 45.10 29.90
N ASN A 1132 -14.63 45.14 31.10
CA ASN A 1132 -15.31 45.34 32.39
C ASN A 1132 -14.98 46.72 33.02
N SER A 1133 -14.27 47.59 32.29
CA SER A 1133 -13.88 48.92 32.74
C SER A 1133 -14.77 50.02 32.18
N ASP A 1134 -15.31 50.84 33.07
CA ASP A 1134 -16.17 51.99 32.75
C ASP A 1134 -15.41 53.14 32.02
N SER A 1135 -14.11 52.95 31.78
CA SER A 1135 -13.24 53.84 31.00
C SER A 1135 -13.05 53.42 29.53
N ALA A 1136 -13.72 52.35 29.08
CA ALA A 1136 -13.60 51.77 27.73
C ALA A 1136 -12.16 51.36 27.31
N ALA A 1137 -11.27 51.14 28.29
CA ALA A 1137 -10.02 50.41 28.07
C ALA A 1137 -10.34 48.92 27.84
N PRO A 1138 -9.62 48.21 26.94
CA PRO A 1138 -9.79 46.77 26.78
C PRO A 1138 -9.44 46.02 28.07
N ILE A 1139 -10.12 44.90 28.32
CA ILE A 1139 -9.48 43.86 29.15
C ILE A 1139 -8.26 43.40 28.36
N SER A 1140 -7.08 43.63 28.92
CA SER A 1140 -5.86 43.11 28.35
C SER A 1140 -5.84 41.60 28.58
N VAL A 1141 -5.93 40.81 27.50
CA VAL A 1141 -5.21 39.52 27.45
C VAL A 1141 -3.77 39.87 27.84
N VAL A 1142 -3.35 39.49 29.05
CA VAL A 1142 -2.16 40.09 29.69
C VAL A 1142 -0.93 39.74 28.86
N PRO A 1143 -0.35 40.67 28.09
CA PRO A 1143 0.86 40.38 27.34
C PRO A 1143 1.97 40.33 28.39
N ASP A 1144 2.67 39.21 28.51
CA ASP A 1144 3.69 39.02 29.57
C ASP A 1144 4.63 40.23 29.61
N ASN A 1145 4.47 41.05 30.66
CA ASN A 1145 4.72 42.49 30.61
C ASN A 1145 6.13 42.82 30.10
N LYS A 1146 6.23 43.85 29.25
CA LYS A 1146 7.53 44.44 28.85
C LYS A 1146 8.28 44.83 30.12
N PRO A 1147 9.35 44.12 30.50
CA PRO A 1147 9.86 44.25 31.87
C PRO A 1147 10.50 45.61 32.12
N ASN A 1148 10.39 46.10 33.35
CA ASN A 1148 10.98 47.39 33.72
C ASN A 1148 12.49 47.20 33.91
N GLY A 1149 13.30 48.12 33.38
CA GLY A 1149 14.76 48.09 33.52
C GLY A 1149 15.25 48.10 34.98
N ASN A 1150 14.40 48.51 35.93
CA ASN A 1150 14.70 48.49 37.37
C ASN A 1150 14.27 47.21 38.09
N ASP A 1151 13.58 46.26 37.45
CA ASP A 1151 13.11 45.02 38.09
C ASP A 1151 14.27 44.24 38.70
N ILE A 1152 14.10 43.74 39.93
CA ILE A 1152 15.07 42.87 40.59
C ILE A 1152 14.83 41.43 40.14
N VAL A 1153 15.85 40.82 39.54
CA VAL A 1153 15.76 39.52 38.87
C VAL A 1153 16.94 38.60 39.18
N ASP A 1154 16.67 37.31 39.08
CA ASP A 1154 17.69 36.26 39.02
C ASP A 1154 17.99 35.92 37.54
N VAL A 1155 19.21 35.47 37.25
CA VAL A 1155 19.67 35.08 35.91
C VAL A 1155 20.19 33.66 35.94
N TYR A 1156 19.79 32.85 34.96
CA TYR A 1156 20.14 31.45 34.83
C TYR A 1156 20.70 31.14 33.43
N THR A 1157 21.44 30.05 33.29
CA THR A 1157 21.71 29.43 31.97
C THR A 1157 20.42 28.79 31.43
N ILE A 1158 20.40 28.37 30.14
CA ILE A 1158 19.27 27.61 29.59
C ILE A 1158 19.01 26.28 30.33
N MET A 1159 20.04 25.73 30.98
CA MET A 1159 19.96 24.50 31.79
C MET A 1159 19.56 24.77 33.26
N GLY A 1160 18.99 25.93 33.57
CA GLY A 1160 18.46 26.25 34.90
C GLY A 1160 19.50 26.55 35.99
N ILE A 1161 20.79 26.67 35.65
CA ILE A 1161 21.85 26.99 36.64
C ILE A 1161 21.83 28.49 36.91
N ARG A 1162 21.54 28.92 38.15
CA ARG A 1162 21.51 30.34 38.54
C ARG A 1162 22.92 30.92 38.61
N ILE A 1163 23.20 31.92 37.77
CA ILE A 1163 24.50 32.62 37.66
C ILE A 1163 24.50 34.04 38.23
N ARG A 1164 23.33 34.68 38.38
CA ARG A 1164 23.16 35.94 39.13
C ARG A 1164 21.85 35.89 39.91
N SER A 1165 21.79 36.61 41.03
CA SER A 1165 20.61 36.67 41.89
C SER A 1165 20.38 38.11 42.33
N GLN A 1166 19.11 38.53 42.38
CA GLN A 1166 18.68 39.85 42.85
C GLN A 1166 19.39 41.06 42.18
N VAL A 1167 19.68 40.97 40.87
CA VAL A 1167 20.28 42.08 40.09
C VAL A 1167 19.20 42.90 39.38
N LYS A 1168 19.43 44.19 39.13
CA LYS A 1168 18.54 44.98 38.27
C LYS A 1168 18.54 44.41 36.85
N ARG A 1169 17.37 44.30 36.22
CA ARG A 1169 17.20 43.70 34.89
C ARG A 1169 18.02 44.42 33.79
N SER A 1170 18.16 45.74 33.89
CA SER A 1170 19.07 46.55 33.04
C SER A 1170 20.56 46.22 33.17
N GLN A 1171 20.96 45.50 34.22
CA GLN A 1171 22.34 45.06 34.50
C GLN A 1171 22.49 43.53 34.44
N ALA A 1172 21.40 42.80 34.18
CA ALA A 1172 21.36 41.35 34.26
C ALA A 1172 22.32 40.66 33.27
N THR A 1173 22.42 41.18 32.05
CA THR A 1173 23.25 40.64 30.96
C THR A 1173 24.63 41.28 30.85
N THR A 1174 24.88 42.40 31.54
CA THR A 1174 26.13 43.17 31.41
C THR A 1174 27.35 42.31 31.76
N GLY A 1175 28.26 42.10 30.81
CA GLY A 1175 29.47 41.30 31.00
C GLY A 1175 29.22 39.79 31.13
N LEU A 1176 28.11 39.27 30.61
CA LEU A 1176 28.00 37.84 30.29
C LEU A 1176 28.58 37.58 28.88
N PRO A 1177 29.16 36.40 28.61
CA PRO A 1177 29.51 35.97 27.26
C PRO A 1177 28.30 35.93 26.31
N ASP A 1178 28.57 35.81 25.02
CA ASP A 1178 27.54 35.65 23.99
C ASP A 1178 26.81 34.31 24.14
N GLY A 1179 25.48 34.33 24.04
CA GLY A 1179 24.65 33.14 24.24
C GLY A 1179 23.27 33.43 24.83
N LEU A 1180 22.47 32.36 25.02
CA LEU A 1180 21.11 32.44 25.54
C LEU A 1180 21.08 32.25 27.07
N TYR A 1181 20.35 33.12 27.77
CA TYR A 1181 20.18 33.08 29.23
C TYR A 1181 18.72 33.27 29.61
N ILE A 1182 18.32 32.83 30.81
CA ILE A 1182 16.99 33.08 31.37
C ILE A 1182 17.12 34.21 32.40
N VAL A 1183 16.70 35.42 32.02
CA VAL A 1183 16.73 36.62 32.86
C VAL A 1183 15.33 36.87 33.42
N GLY A 1184 15.14 36.69 34.73
CA GLY A 1184 13.86 36.91 35.39
C GLY A 1184 12.70 36.24 34.66
N ARG A 1185 12.81 34.91 34.47
CA ARG A 1185 11.92 34.00 33.74
C ARG A 1185 11.81 34.18 32.21
N LYS A 1186 12.46 35.16 31.59
CA LYS A 1186 12.44 35.34 30.12
C LYS A 1186 13.75 34.90 29.45
N LYS A 1187 13.65 34.18 28.32
CA LYS A 1187 14.80 33.88 27.44
C LYS A 1187 15.33 35.20 26.86
N VAL A 1188 16.63 35.47 27.02
CA VAL A 1188 17.31 36.68 26.53
C VAL A 1188 18.64 36.27 25.89
N PHE A 1189 18.86 36.66 24.64
CA PHE A 1189 20.11 36.41 23.92
C PHE A 1189 21.07 37.58 24.11
N VAL A 1190 22.31 37.28 24.50
CA VAL A 1190 23.39 38.25 24.71
C VAL A 1190 24.31 38.19 23.51
N ILE A 1191 24.63 39.36 22.95
CA ILE A 1191 25.63 39.55 21.89
C ILE A 1191 26.53 40.73 22.28
N ASN A 1192 27.81 40.48 22.55
CA ASN A 1192 28.78 41.54 22.84
C ASN A 1192 29.40 42.01 21.52
N ARG A 1193 28.79 43.01 20.87
CA ARG A 1193 29.38 43.66 19.69
C ARG A 1193 30.61 44.49 20.08
N ASN A 1194 31.78 43.87 19.94
CA ASN A 1194 33.09 44.51 19.73
C ASN A 1194 33.56 44.21 18.30
#